data_AF-A0A673NIY5-F1
#
_entry.id   AF-A0A673NIY5-F1
#
_cell.length_a   1.000
_cell.length_b   1.000
_cell.length_c   1.000
_cell.angle_alpha   90.00
_cell.angle_beta   90.00
_cell.angle_gamma   90.00
#
_symmetry.space_group_name_H-M   'P 1'
#
loop_
_entity.id
_entity.type
_entity.pdbx_description
1 polymer ?
#
loop_
_entity_poly.entity_id
_entity_poly.type
_entity_poly.pdbx_seq_one_letter_code
_entity_poly.pdbx_strand_id
1 'polypeptide(L)'
;HKIIILTHTMYCWLLLQIYLCLYGDEGILPVRLQMPKVQRPLLEQESLLGLGPSLGLAPQQVLELTCLVGVALALCAVLLEPLRDSLIYFCLRVLYLSLYNVGGDFLHSEWDVLLLEAGLLAVLVAPLGLLRRHSSYRHHDPVSFWLTRWLFFRLTFCTGVSKLASGDPAWYDLSALSHHLENQMNPTPLAWYVHQLPDWLLRFGAVVVLQSEIIVPLVTFFAPIRRLRLFGFYVQLFLQLCYILTGNCSLLNLLSITLCFSLLDDDHFNSNTGPKKKKGQEKKPGSCGQTLVSYLMLLVELAVYLFILYCFISLFKLQINWEEKTLSSKTNFTQTGFHAFLEVFQELTLWIGVLSFTWEAVSAMLTCVCTRGIVSKLWSLIQWALITAAAAAVFALSVVPYTSMAGMSVSKVLPAVRDAYSAVERYQLVGAYGIQHRMTSAEGRPEIILEGSYDGLTWTEMNPMYKPGNVNAVPPIVGPHQPRLEWLMWQTAQGGDDTSPWFTGLLQRLLQGKPEVIGLLQVDEAQYPFSQKAPVFIKAKLYNYHFTDPTKDKTHLQAWWRRQYKREFFPIVNLDDPTLKKLLEEFTIKPVTCIGKGNRVLMIDLKHHLIRDHVKGLSGSLLLSTLLATLAGIFLLKAVFSWVLGGPKPRPASADHKTRKPKEPSETAEKSQAAAPSNRGGKKDSNEKKDSDRSPRKRK
;
A
#
# COMPACT_ATOMS: atom_id res chain seq x y z
N HIS A 1 5.18 7.69 11.45
CA HIS A 1 3.76 7.82 11.88
C HIS A 1 2.74 7.97 10.76
N LYS A 2 2.88 8.85 9.76
CA LYS A 2 1.86 9.01 8.69
C LYS A 2 1.74 7.79 7.76
N ILE A 3 2.89 7.22 7.39
CA ILE A 3 3.04 5.96 6.63
C ILE A 3 2.27 4.80 7.27
N ILE A 4 2.39 4.76 8.59
CA ILE A 4 1.87 3.76 9.50
C ILE A 4 0.33 3.90 9.65
N ILE A 5 -0.20 5.12 9.61
CA ILE A 5 -1.64 5.41 9.68
C ILE A 5 -2.34 5.08 8.36
N LEU A 6 -1.69 5.34 7.22
CA LEU A 6 -2.29 5.08 5.92
C LEU A 6 -2.39 3.58 5.62
N THR A 7 -1.33 2.82 5.92
CA THR A 7 -1.36 1.34 5.89
C THR A 7 -2.47 0.77 6.77
N HIS A 8 -2.78 1.41 7.90
CA HIS A 8 -3.87 1.00 8.81
C HIS A 8 -5.26 1.24 8.24
N THR A 9 -5.51 2.44 7.71
CA THR A 9 -6.76 2.71 7.00
C THR A 9 -6.98 1.70 5.87
N MET A 10 -5.90 1.28 5.20
CA MET A 10 -5.91 0.34 4.09
C MET A 10 -6.18 -1.11 4.51
N TYR A 11 -5.72 -1.55 5.69
CA TYR A 11 -6.12 -2.85 6.27
C TYR A 11 -7.61 -2.86 6.69
N CYS A 12 -8.10 -1.82 7.36
CA CYS A 12 -9.56 -1.69 7.66
C CYS A 12 -10.40 -1.76 6.38
N TRP A 13 -9.95 -1.01 5.38
CA TRP A 13 -10.55 -0.85 4.07
C TRP A 13 -10.77 -2.18 3.34
N LEU A 14 -9.76 -3.05 3.35
CA LEU A 14 -9.75 -4.28 2.58
C LEU A 14 -10.53 -5.41 3.29
N LEU A 15 -10.49 -5.41 4.62
CA LEU A 15 -11.20 -6.39 5.46
C LEU A 15 -12.72 -6.22 5.45
N LEU A 16 -13.21 -4.98 5.40
CA LEU A 16 -14.65 -4.69 5.48
C LEU A 16 -15.39 -4.98 4.16
N GLN A 17 -14.66 -5.03 3.05
CA GLN A 17 -15.23 -4.98 1.71
C GLN A 17 -15.24 -6.33 0.97
N ILE A 18 -14.41 -7.29 1.39
CA ILE A 18 -14.03 -8.43 0.53
C ILE A 18 -14.63 -9.78 0.96
N TYR A 19 -15.07 -9.97 2.21
CA TYR A 19 -15.22 -11.34 2.71
C TYR A 19 -16.67 -11.85 2.89
N LEU A 20 -17.66 -11.00 3.18
CA LEU A 20 -19.02 -11.51 3.44
C LEU A 20 -19.80 -11.94 2.19
N CYS A 21 -19.50 -11.39 1.01
CA CYS A 21 -20.19 -11.77 -0.24
C CYS A 21 -19.39 -12.76 -1.10
N LEU A 22 -18.06 -12.80 -0.96
CA LEU A 22 -17.19 -13.65 -1.78
C LEU A 22 -17.01 -15.05 -1.18
N TYR A 23 -16.84 -15.13 0.14
CA TYR A 23 -16.38 -16.33 0.87
C TYR A 23 -17.38 -16.91 1.86
N GLY A 24 -18.50 -16.22 2.12
CA GLY A 24 -19.56 -16.73 2.98
C GLY A 24 -20.11 -18.07 2.47
N ASP A 25 -20.87 -18.79 3.30
CA ASP A 25 -21.52 -20.04 2.89
C ASP A 25 -22.45 -19.85 1.67
N GLU A 26 -22.90 -18.62 1.45
CA GLU A 26 -23.70 -18.21 0.29
C GLU A 26 -22.93 -17.42 -0.80
N GLY A 27 -21.62 -17.23 -0.61
CA GLY A 27 -20.74 -16.56 -1.57
C GLY A 27 -20.29 -17.46 -2.72
N ILE A 28 -19.45 -16.88 -3.59
CA ILE A 28 -18.89 -17.53 -4.79
C ILE A 28 -18.13 -18.81 -4.44
N LEU A 29 -17.28 -18.76 -3.41
CA LEU A 29 -16.49 -19.90 -2.97
C LEU A 29 -16.52 -20.04 -1.44
N PRO A 30 -17.31 -20.98 -0.89
CA PRO A 30 -17.40 -21.16 0.55
C PRO A 30 -16.05 -21.51 1.20
N VAL A 31 -15.65 -20.77 2.25
CA VAL A 31 -14.38 -20.98 2.99
C VAL A 31 -14.18 -22.44 3.41
N ARG A 32 -15.26 -23.15 3.76
CA ARG A 32 -15.21 -24.56 4.18
C ARG A 32 -14.51 -25.48 3.17
N LEU A 33 -14.51 -25.11 1.88
CA LEU A 33 -13.88 -25.89 0.81
C LEU A 33 -12.36 -25.70 0.74
N GLN A 34 -11.84 -24.59 1.30
CA GLN A 34 -10.43 -24.23 1.23
C GLN A 34 -9.63 -24.56 2.49
N MET A 35 -10.28 -24.97 3.58
CA MET A 35 -9.59 -25.28 4.84
C MET A 35 -8.84 -26.62 4.80
N PRO A 36 -7.61 -26.69 5.34
CA PRO A 36 -6.85 -27.94 5.43
C PRO A 36 -7.55 -28.94 6.35
N LYS A 37 -7.63 -30.20 5.87
CA LYS A 37 -8.42 -31.31 6.45
C LYS A 37 -7.88 -31.84 7.79
N VAL A 38 -6.66 -31.48 8.20
CA VAL A 38 -5.98 -32.01 9.40
C VAL A 38 -5.65 -30.86 10.35
N GLN A 39 -6.11 -30.96 11.60
CA GLN A 39 -5.70 -30.05 12.67
C GLN A 39 -4.23 -30.30 13.00
N ARG A 40 -3.37 -29.37 12.59
CA ARG A 40 -1.97 -29.34 13.00
C ARG A 40 -1.84 -28.70 14.39
N PRO A 41 -0.77 -28.98 15.16
CA PRO A 41 -0.49 -28.28 16.41
C PRO A 41 -0.41 -26.75 16.20
N LEU A 42 -0.67 -25.97 17.26
CA LEU A 42 -0.84 -24.51 17.21
C LEU A 42 0.35 -23.76 16.58
N LEU A 43 1.56 -24.31 16.65
CA LEU A 43 2.77 -23.76 16.04
C LEU A 43 2.86 -24.01 14.52
N GLU A 44 2.16 -25.03 14.02
CA GLU A 44 2.08 -25.44 12.62
C GLU A 44 0.74 -25.06 11.96
N GLN A 45 -0.17 -24.44 12.71
CA GLN A 45 -1.43 -23.92 12.18
C GLN A 45 -1.17 -22.67 11.34
N GLU A 46 -1.53 -22.79 10.07
CA GLU A 46 -1.24 -21.80 9.03
C GLU A 46 -2.22 -20.60 9.06
N SER A 47 -3.37 -20.73 9.73
CA SER A 47 -4.33 -19.64 9.88
C SER A 47 -4.99 -19.68 11.25
N LEU A 48 -5.34 -18.50 11.79
CA LEU A 48 -6.15 -18.36 13.01
C LEU A 48 -7.54 -18.98 12.81
N LEU A 49 -7.99 -19.15 11.57
CA LEU A 49 -9.23 -19.84 11.28
C LEU A 49 -9.20 -21.34 11.64
N GLY A 50 -8.01 -21.96 11.68
CA GLY A 50 -7.83 -23.33 12.19
C GLY A 50 -8.18 -23.48 13.67
N LEU A 51 -8.26 -22.38 14.43
CA LEU A 51 -8.70 -22.36 15.83
C LEU A 51 -10.23 -22.32 15.96
N GLY A 52 -10.96 -22.06 14.88
CA GLY A 52 -12.42 -21.97 14.86
C GLY A 52 -13.13 -23.18 15.47
N PRO A 53 -12.81 -24.41 15.05
CA PRO A 53 -13.38 -25.62 15.63
C PRO A 53 -13.12 -25.78 17.13
N SER A 54 -11.95 -25.32 17.63
CA SER A 54 -11.62 -25.36 19.06
C SER A 54 -12.44 -24.37 19.90
N LEU A 55 -12.93 -23.29 19.26
CA LEU A 55 -13.80 -22.28 19.86
C LEU A 55 -15.29 -22.58 19.66
N GLY A 56 -15.64 -23.66 18.95
CA GLY A 56 -17.02 -24.02 18.62
C GLY A 56 -17.71 -23.07 17.64
N LEU A 57 -16.93 -22.29 16.88
CA LEU A 57 -17.43 -21.31 15.91
C LEU A 57 -17.36 -21.88 14.48
N ALA A 58 -18.37 -21.56 13.67
CA ALA A 58 -18.33 -21.89 12.25
C ALA A 58 -17.19 -21.14 11.55
N PRO A 59 -16.53 -21.72 10.52
CA PRO A 59 -15.48 -21.07 9.75
C PRO A 59 -15.83 -19.64 9.28
N GLN A 60 -17.07 -19.44 8.84
CA GLN A 60 -17.58 -18.13 8.44
C GLN A 60 -17.61 -17.13 9.61
N GLN A 61 -18.10 -17.53 10.78
CA GLN A 61 -18.17 -16.64 11.95
C GLN A 61 -16.77 -16.22 12.43
N VAL A 62 -15.80 -17.13 12.36
CA VAL A 62 -14.39 -16.85 12.71
C VAL A 62 -13.77 -15.86 11.74
N LEU A 63 -14.05 -16.01 10.44
CA LEU A 63 -13.64 -15.08 9.40
C LEU A 63 -14.20 -13.67 9.65
N GLU A 64 -15.51 -13.57 9.88
CA GLU A 64 -16.19 -12.31 10.14
C GLU A 64 -15.64 -11.61 11.40
N LEU A 65 -15.45 -12.36 12.48
CA LEU A 65 -14.87 -11.84 13.71
C LEU A 65 -13.43 -11.34 13.49
N THR A 66 -12.62 -12.09 12.74
CA THR A 66 -11.24 -11.71 12.39
C THR A 66 -11.23 -10.38 11.62
N CYS A 67 -12.13 -10.21 10.65
CA CYS A 67 -12.28 -8.96 9.91
C CYS A 67 -12.75 -7.80 10.82
N LEU A 68 -13.77 -8.01 11.66
CA LEU A 68 -14.28 -6.98 12.57
C LEU A 68 -13.23 -6.52 13.58
N VAL A 69 -12.48 -7.47 14.16
CA VAL A 69 -11.37 -7.16 15.08
C VAL A 69 -10.26 -6.42 14.35
N GLY A 70 -9.89 -6.83 13.14
CA GLY A 70 -8.90 -6.14 12.33
C GLY A 70 -9.31 -4.70 12.01
N VAL A 71 -10.58 -4.49 11.62
CA VAL A 71 -11.13 -3.15 11.35
C VAL A 71 -11.13 -2.29 12.62
N ALA A 72 -11.57 -2.83 13.75
CA ALA A 72 -11.59 -2.11 15.02
C ALA A 72 -10.18 -1.71 15.47
N LEU A 73 -9.21 -2.62 15.41
CA LEU A 73 -7.82 -2.36 15.79
C LEU A 73 -7.19 -1.29 14.92
N ALA A 74 -7.36 -1.37 13.60
CA ALA A 74 -6.77 -0.39 12.70
C ALA A 74 -7.46 0.98 12.78
N LEU A 75 -8.80 1.07 12.97
CA LEU A 75 -9.49 2.34 13.25
C LEU A 75 -9.00 2.96 14.57
N CYS A 76 -8.87 2.15 15.62
CA CYS A 76 -8.34 2.59 16.92
C CYS A 76 -6.92 3.15 16.79
N ALA A 77 -6.03 2.50 16.05
CA ALA A 77 -4.67 2.96 15.84
C ALA A 77 -4.55 4.20 14.91
N VAL A 78 -5.50 4.41 13.99
CA VAL A 78 -5.61 5.66 13.21
C VAL A 78 -6.00 6.82 14.12
N LEU A 79 -7.02 6.64 14.96
CA LEU A 79 -7.62 7.69 15.79
C LEU A 79 -6.78 8.04 17.03
N LEU A 80 -6.13 7.05 17.64
CA LEU A 80 -5.41 7.15 18.91
C LEU A 80 -3.90 6.95 18.70
N GLU A 81 -3.12 8.00 18.95
CA GLU A 81 -1.65 7.93 18.88
C GLU A 81 -1.01 6.87 19.81
N PRO A 82 -1.51 6.64 21.04
CA PRO A 82 -0.94 5.63 21.94
C PRO A 82 -1.08 4.19 21.45
N LEU A 83 -2.04 3.94 20.55
CA LEU A 83 -2.29 2.61 19.98
C LEU A 83 -1.47 2.34 18.71
N ARG A 84 -0.51 3.22 18.37
CA ARG A 84 0.43 3.00 17.26
C ARG A 84 1.66 2.26 17.76
N ASP A 85 1.45 1.08 18.32
CA ASP A 85 2.50 0.23 18.92
C ASP A 85 2.80 -0.98 18.02
N SER A 86 4.06 -1.46 18.02
CA SER A 86 4.54 -2.62 17.25
C SER A 86 3.66 -3.86 17.44
N LEU A 87 3.08 -4.06 18.63
CA LEU A 87 2.18 -5.18 18.90
C LEU A 87 0.89 -5.10 18.08
N ILE A 88 0.32 -3.91 17.89
CA ILE A 88 -0.91 -3.74 17.10
C ILE A 88 -0.62 -3.99 15.63
N TYR A 89 0.53 -3.55 15.11
CA TYR A 89 0.99 -3.90 13.75
C TYR A 89 1.18 -5.40 13.59
N PHE A 90 1.75 -6.06 14.59
CA PHE A 90 1.96 -7.50 14.57
C PHE A 90 0.62 -8.24 14.56
N CYS A 91 -0.33 -7.85 15.41
CA CYS A 91 -1.68 -8.40 15.41
C CYS A 91 -2.39 -8.20 14.07
N LEU A 92 -2.38 -6.99 13.50
CA LEU A 92 -2.99 -6.71 12.20
C LEU A 92 -2.37 -7.55 11.08
N ARG A 93 -1.04 -7.71 11.09
CA ARG A 93 -0.33 -8.55 10.14
C ARG A 93 -0.74 -10.03 10.26
N VAL A 94 -0.80 -10.56 11.48
CA VAL A 94 -1.21 -11.95 11.71
C VAL A 94 -2.66 -12.18 11.30
N LEU A 95 -3.56 -11.24 11.62
CA LEU A 95 -4.97 -11.30 11.20
C LEU A 95 -5.08 -11.33 9.67
N TYR A 96 -4.32 -10.49 8.97
CA TYR A 96 -4.35 -10.46 7.51
C TYR A 96 -3.68 -11.68 6.86
N LEU A 97 -2.54 -12.14 7.38
CA LEU A 97 -1.88 -13.35 6.89
C LEU A 97 -2.81 -14.58 7.02
N SER A 98 -3.57 -14.64 8.12
CA SER A 98 -4.57 -15.68 8.30
C SER A 98 -5.64 -15.68 7.21
N LEU A 99 -6.01 -14.51 6.69
CA LEU A 99 -6.99 -14.37 5.63
C LEU A 99 -6.37 -14.64 4.25
N TYR A 100 -5.15 -14.16 4.01
CA TYR A 100 -4.38 -14.41 2.81
C TYR A 100 -4.24 -15.92 2.55
N ASN A 101 -3.90 -16.69 3.58
CA ASN A 101 -3.71 -18.14 3.49
C ASN A 101 -4.99 -18.92 3.11
N VAL A 102 -6.16 -18.37 3.45
CA VAL A 102 -7.46 -18.96 3.07
C VAL A 102 -7.97 -18.39 1.75
N GLY A 103 -7.60 -17.16 1.42
CA GLY A 103 -8.17 -16.33 0.37
C GLY A 103 -7.85 -16.68 -1.08
N GLY A 104 -7.21 -17.82 -1.37
CA GLY A 104 -6.98 -18.33 -2.74
C GLY A 104 -6.81 -17.29 -3.85
N ASP A 105 -7.50 -17.49 -4.97
CA ASP A 105 -7.34 -16.67 -6.19
C ASP A 105 -7.69 -15.18 -6.02
N PHE A 106 -8.52 -14.82 -5.02
CA PHE A 106 -8.94 -13.43 -4.83
C PHE A 106 -7.96 -12.59 -3.99
N LEU A 107 -7.06 -13.22 -3.23
CA LEU A 107 -6.17 -12.55 -2.25
C LEU A 107 -4.68 -12.80 -2.45
N HIS A 108 -4.29 -13.47 -3.54
CA HIS A 108 -2.88 -13.69 -3.92
C HIS A 108 -2.38 -12.66 -4.94
N SER A 109 -2.91 -11.43 -4.91
CA SER A 109 -2.46 -10.36 -5.80
C SER A 109 -1.17 -9.69 -5.30
N GLU A 110 -0.40 -9.04 -6.19
CA GLU A 110 0.91 -8.44 -5.84
C GLU A 110 0.81 -7.41 -4.70
N TRP A 111 -0.28 -6.65 -4.62
CA TRP A 111 -0.47 -5.67 -3.56
C TRP A 111 -0.81 -6.30 -2.20
N ASP A 112 -1.30 -7.53 -2.17
CA ASP A 112 -1.57 -8.26 -0.92
C ASP A 112 -0.25 -8.71 -0.28
N VAL A 113 0.67 -9.19 -1.12
CA VAL A 113 2.05 -9.51 -0.73
C VAL A 113 2.78 -8.23 -0.28
N LEU A 114 2.66 -7.14 -1.05
CA LEU A 114 3.24 -5.84 -0.66
C LEU A 114 2.69 -5.35 0.68
N LEU A 115 1.40 -5.51 0.92
CA LEU A 115 0.77 -5.10 2.16
C LEU A 115 1.30 -5.93 3.36
N LEU A 116 1.44 -7.25 3.21
CA LEU A 116 2.02 -8.13 4.23
C LEU A 116 3.47 -7.80 4.56
N GLU A 117 4.27 -7.48 3.54
CA GLU A 117 5.66 -7.07 3.70
C GLU A 117 5.77 -5.67 4.32
N ALA A 118 5.01 -4.69 3.83
CA ALA A 118 4.95 -3.35 4.42
C ALA A 118 4.43 -3.39 5.87
N GLY A 119 3.49 -4.29 6.18
CA GLY A 119 3.01 -4.56 7.53
C GLY A 119 4.10 -5.09 8.46
N LEU A 120 4.98 -5.98 7.98
CA LEU A 120 6.17 -6.43 8.73
C LEU A 120 7.10 -5.26 9.03
N LEU A 121 7.39 -4.44 8.02
CA LEU A 121 8.27 -3.28 8.19
C LEU A 121 7.67 -2.26 9.17
N ALA A 122 6.34 -2.09 9.15
CA ALA A 122 5.66 -1.24 10.12
C ALA A 122 5.83 -1.74 11.56
N VAL A 123 5.90 -3.05 11.82
CA VAL A 123 6.24 -3.61 13.15
C VAL A 123 7.63 -3.15 13.61
N LEU A 124 8.62 -3.14 12.70
CA LEU A 124 10.01 -2.76 12.99
C LEU A 124 10.21 -1.24 13.13
N VAL A 125 9.38 -0.44 12.46
CA VAL A 125 9.41 1.04 12.54
C VAL A 125 8.58 1.54 13.74
N ALA A 126 7.55 0.80 14.15
CA ALA A 126 6.64 1.24 15.20
C ALA A 126 7.27 1.21 16.60
N PRO A 127 6.87 2.15 17.48
CA PRO A 127 7.39 2.19 18.81
C PRO A 127 6.86 1.07 19.71
N LEU A 128 7.73 0.15 20.19
CA LEU A 128 7.45 -0.73 21.34
C LEU A 128 7.13 0.12 22.58
N GLY A 129 5.84 0.30 22.89
CA GLY A 129 5.36 1.44 23.67
C GLY A 129 4.42 1.12 24.83
N LEU A 130 4.05 -0.14 25.07
CA LEU A 130 2.99 -0.52 26.01
C LEU A 130 3.15 0.01 27.45
N LEU A 131 4.34 0.44 27.88
CA LEU A 131 4.60 0.94 29.23
C LEU A 131 5.27 2.33 29.35
N ARG A 132 5.71 2.99 28.27
CA ARG A 132 6.41 4.30 28.43
C ARG A 132 6.24 5.26 27.25
N ARG A 133 5.70 6.43 27.58
CA ARG A 133 5.46 7.58 26.71
C ARG A 133 6.77 8.32 26.41
N HIS A 134 7.62 7.77 25.54
CA HIS A 134 8.75 8.51 24.98
C HIS A 134 8.66 8.57 23.45
N SER A 135 8.13 9.69 22.98
CA SER A 135 8.14 10.18 21.59
C SER A 135 9.49 10.84 21.28
N SER A 136 10.59 10.13 21.51
CA SER A 136 11.93 10.64 21.17
C SER A 136 12.54 9.81 20.06
N TYR A 137 13.17 10.50 19.12
CA TYR A 137 14.03 9.97 18.07
C TYR A 137 14.83 8.77 18.58
N ARG A 138 14.67 7.61 17.94
CA ARG A 138 15.33 6.40 18.39
C ARG A 138 16.56 6.18 17.56
N HIS A 139 17.65 5.81 18.23
CA HIS A 139 18.95 5.64 17.59
C HIS A 139 18.99 4.54 16.52
N HIS A 140 17.99 3.64 16.47
CA HIS A 140 17.85 2.56 15.49
C HIS A 140 16.93 2.88 14.30
N ASP A 141 16.24 4.02 14.31
CA ASP A 141 15.31 4.41 13.24
C ASP A 141 15.94 4.39 11.82
N PRO A 142 17.21 4.83 11.60
CA PRO A 142 17.82 4.82 10.27
C PRO A 142 17.85 3.44 9.59
N VAL A 143 18.03 2.37 10.37
CA VAL A 143 18.10 0.99 9.88
C VAL A 143 16.73 0.51 9.42
N SER A 144 15.67 0.74 10.21
CA SER A 144 14.30 0.37 9.85
C SER A 144 13.79 1.18 8.64
N PHE A 145 14.14 2.47 8.55
CA PHE A 145 13.82 3.30 7.38
C PHE A 145 14.63 2.89 6.14
N TRP A 146 15.87 2.44 6.30
CA TRP A 146 16.64 1.86 5.19
C TRP A 146 15.95 0.63 4.60
N LEU A 147 15.42 -0.26 5.43
CA LEU A 147 14.70 -1.44 4.96
C LEU A 147 13.42 -1.07 4.19
N THR A 148 12.74 0.00 4.62
CA THR A 148 11.58 0.55 3.90
C THR A 148 11.98 1.15 2.55
N ARG A 149 13.13 1.85 2.48
CA ARG A 149 13.71 2.35 1.22
C ARG A 149 14.08 1.19 0.29
N TRP A 150 14.63 0.10 0.83
CA TRP A 150 14.96 -1.11 0.07
C TRP A 150 13.71 -1.77 -0.52
N LEU A 151 12.63 -1.90 0.25
CA LEU A 151 11.34 -2.40 -0.27
C LEU A 151 10.82 -1.51 -1.40
N PHE A 152 10.85 -0.19 -1.23
CA PHE A 152 10.39 0.75 -2.24
C PHE A 152 11.24 0.71 -3.52
N PHE A 153 12.56 0.58 -3.36
CA PHE A 153 13.49 0.36 -4.46
C PHE A 153 13.12 -0.92 -5.23
N ARG A 154 12.97 -2.06 -4.55
CA ARG A 154 12.60 -3.32 -5.22
C ARG A 154 11.26 -3.21 -5.94
N LEU A 155 10.25 -2.59 -5.32
CA LEU A 155 8.96 -2.38 -5.97
C LEU A 155 9.10 -1.59 -7.27
N THR A 156 9.71 -0.41 -7.22
CA THR A 156 9.86 0.49 -8.40
C THR A 156 10.81 -0.08 -9.46
N PHE A 157 11.93 -0.62 -9.04
CA PHE A 157 12.92 -1.18 -9.96
C PHE A 157 12.43 -2.47 -10.63
N CYS A 158 11.86 -3.41 -9.88
CA CYS A 158 11.38 -4.67 -10.46
C CYS A 158 10.16 -4.45 -11.37
N THR A 159 9.28 -3.50 -11.05
CA THR A 159 8.17 -3.11 -11.97
C THR A 159 8.68 -2.47 -13.26
N GLY A 160 9.73 -1.63 -13.20
CA GLY A 160 10.36 -1.08 -14.40
C GLY A 160 11.10 -2.12 -15.24
N VAL A 161 11.89 -3.00 -14.60
CA VAL A 161 12.69 -4.02 -15.27
C VAL A 161 11.82 -5.08 -15.94
N SER A 162 10.77 -5.54 -15.26
CA SER A 162 9.87 -6.56 -15.79
C SER A 162 9.13 -6.13 -17.06
N LYS A 163 8.84 -4.83 -17.23
CA LYS A 163 8.30 -4.27 -18.48
C LYS A 163 9.20 -4.59 -19.67
N LEU A 164 10.52 -4.41 -19.51
CA LEU A 164 11.50 -4.70 -20.57
C LEU A 164 11.86 -6.20 -20.65
N ALA A 165 11.89 -6.89 -19.51
CA ALA A 165 12.19 -8.33 -19.43
C ALA A 165 11.05 -9.21 -19.96
N SER A 166 9.82 -8.66 -20.08
CA SER A 166 8.66 -9.34 -20.67
C SER A 166 8.93 -9.84 -22.10
N GLY A 167 9.79 -9.14 -22.84
CA GLY A 167 10.04 -9.39 -24.27
C GLY A 167 8.98 -8.80 -25.20
N ASP A 168 8.02 -8.03 -24.68
CA ASP A 168 6.94 -7.49 -25.51
C ASP A 168 7.45 -6.38 -26.44
N PRO A 169 7.19 -6.46 -27.75
CA PRO A 169 7.72 -5.50 -28.72
C PRO A 169 7.23 -4.07 -28.45
N ALA A 170 6.04 -3.90 -27.86
CA ALA A 170 5.47 -2.58 -27.54
C ALA A 170 6.33 -1.77 -26.56
N TRP A 171 7.05 -2.41 -25.62
CA TRP A 171 7.96 -1.72 -24.72
C TRP A 171 9.28 -1.29 -25.42
N TYR A 172 9.75 -2.08 -26.39
CA TYR A 172 10.95 -1.75 -27.18
C TYR A 172 10.65 -0.69 -28.27
N ASP A 173 9.44 -0.71 -28.85
CA ASP A 173 8.96 0.30 -29.79
C ASP A 173 8.42 1.57 -29.09
N LEU A 174 8.33 1.55 -27.75
CA LEU A 174 7.83 2.62 -26.88
C LEU A 174 6.35 3.01 -27.11
N SER A 175 5.62 2.24 -27.93
CA SER A 175 4.15 2.35 -28.09
C SER A 175 3.39 1.81 -26.88
N ALA A 176 4.09 1.17 -25.95
CA ALA A 176 3.59 0.60 -24.71
C ALA A 176 2.52 1.44 -23.99
N LEU A 177 2.75 2.74 -23.80
CA LEU A 177 1.84 3.58 -23.02
C LEU A 177 0.45 3.73 -23.68
N SER A 178 0.37 3.74 -25.01
CA SER A 178 -0.92 3.87 -25.71
C SER A 178 -1.81 2.64 -25.46
N HIS A 179 -1.21 1.45 -25.51
CA HIS A 179 -1.88 0.19 -25.20
C HIS A 179 -2.20 0.07 -23.71
N HIS A 180 -1.31 0.51 -22.82
CA HIS A 180 -1.52 0.42 -21.37
C HIS A 180 -2.77 1.16 -20.89
N LEU A 181 -3.02 2.36 -21.43
CA LEU A 181 -4.17 3.20 -21.04
C LEU A 181 -5.51 2.52 -21.33
N GLU A 182 -5.57 1.72 -22.38
CA GLU A 182 -6.76 0.96 -22.76
C GLU A 182 -6.86 -0.33 -21.92
N ASN A 183 -5.74 -1.04 -21.79
CA ASN A 183 -5.66 -2.40 -21.24
C ASN A 183 -5.69 -2.49 -19.71
N GLN A 184 -5.36 -1.40 -19.00
CA GLN A 184 -5.42 -1.34 -17.54
C GLN A 184 -6.78 -1.75 -16.99
N MET A 185 -6.84 -2.37 -15.80
CA MET A 185 -8.08 -2.92 -15.21
C MET A 185 -9.24 -1.90 -15.19
N ASN A 186 -9.06 -0.74 -14.55
CA ASN A 186 -10.12 0.27 -14.42
C ASN A 186 -9.62 1.63 -14.89
N PRO A 187 -9.66 1.92 -16.21
CA PRO A 187 -9.29 3.24 -16.73
C PRO A 187 -10.26 4.30 -16.21
N THR A 188 -9.75 5.50 -16.00
CA THR A 188 -10.57 6.69 -15.72
C THR A 188 -10.99 7.35 -17.04
N PRO A 189 -11.94 8.31 -17.01
CA PRO A 189 -12.24 9.12 -18.19
C PRO A 189 -11.01 9.85 -18.73
N LEU A 190 -10.07 10.21 -17.85
CA LEU A 190 -8.82 10.87 -18.23
C LEU A 190 -7.95 9.96 -19.10
N ALA A 191 -7.97 8.63 -18.88
CA ALA A 191 -7.21 7.71 -19.72
C ALA A 191 -7.62 7.79 -21.19
N TRP A 192 -8.92 7.91 -21.45
CA TRP A 192 -9.43 8.09 -22.81
C TRP A 192 -8.89 9.39 -23.43
N TYR A 193 -8.91 10.50 -22.70
CA TYR A 193 -8.35 11.78 -23.19
C TYR A 193 -6.84 11.71 -23.43
N VAL A 194 -6.09 11.06 -22.53
CA VAL A 194 -4.64 10.88 -22.69
C VAL A 194 -4.35 9.97 -23.88
N HIS A 195 -5.18 8.97 -24.14
CA HIS A 195 -5.05 8.08 -25.30
C HIS A 195 -5.22 8.83 -26.64
N GLN A 196 -5.97 9.93 -26.67
CA GLN A 196 -6.11 10.79 -27.86
C GLN A 196 -4.90 11.70 -28.12
N LEU A 197 -3.90 11.73 -27.23
CA LEU A 197 -2.70 12.55 -27.43
C LEU A 197 -1.88 12.05 -28.64
N PRO A 198 -1.11 12.93 -29.29
CA PRO A 198 -0.22 12.54 -30.38
C PRO A 198 0.73 11.42 -29.95
N ASP A 199 0.96 10.46 -30.85
CA ASP A 199 1.77 9.26 -30.58
C ASP A 199 3.17 9.58 -30.04
N TRP A 200 3.81 10.65 -30.54
CA TRP A 200 5.13 11.08 -30.05
C TRP A 200 5.13 11.41 -28.54
N LEU A 201 4.03 11.98 -28.01
CA LEU A 201 3.92 12.36 -26.60
C LEU A 201 3.69 11.12 -25.73
N LEU A 202 2.93 10.14 -26.23
CA LEU A 202 2.74 8.85 -25.57
C LEU A 202 4.05 8.06 -25.51
N ARG A 203 4.82 8.01 -26.61
CA ARG A 203 6.14 7.40 -26.62
C ARG A 203 7.11 8.09 -25.67
N PHE A 204 7.11 9.42 -25.64
CA PHE A 204 7.89 10.19 -24.68
C PHE A 204 7.49 9.85 -23.22
N GLY A 205 6.18 9.76 -22.96
CA GLY A 205 5.66 9.31 -21.66
C GLY A 205 6.15 7.92 -21.27
N ALA A 206 6.19 6.96 -22.21
CA ALA A 206 6.74 5.63 -21.96
C ALA A 206 8.22 5.67 -21.55
N VAL A 207 9.02 6.53 -22.20
CA VAL A 207 10.43 6.74 -21.82
C VAL A 207 10.54 7.33 -20.41
N VAL A 208 9.74 8.35 -20.08
CA VAL A 208 9.73 8.96 -18.74
C VAL A 208 9.36 7.93 -17.69
N VAL A 209 8.36 7.09 -17.94
CA VAL A 209 7.96 5.98 -17.04
C VAL A 209 9.15 5.04 -16.81
N LEU A 210 9.75 4.48 -17.87
CA LEU A 210 10.88 3.55 -17.75
C LEU A 210 12.07 4.18 -17.04
N GLN A 211 12.40 5.44 -17.34
CA GLN A 211 13.48 6.16 -16.69
C GLN A 211 13.21 6.40 -15.20
N SER A 212 11.98 6.81 -14.87
CA SER A 212 11.56 7.09 -13.50
C SER A 212 11.48 5.82 -12.63
N GLU A 213 11.29 4.64 -13.21
CA GLU A 213 11.23 3.36 -12.49
C GLU A 213 12.58 2.65 -12.41
N ILE A 214 13.45 2.80 -13.41
CA ILE A 214 14.74 2.08 -13.45
C ILE A 214 15.90 2.97 -13.00
N ILE A 215 16.10 4.13 -13.66
CA ILE A 215 17.30 4.96 -13.48
C ILE A 215 17.20 5.83 -12.22
N VAL A 216 16.03 6.45 -11.99
CA VAL A 216 15.85 7.36 -10.85
C VAL A 216 16.02 6.62 -9.52
N PRO A 217 15.40 5.44 -9.26
CA PRO A 217 15.55 4.75 -7.99
C PRO A 217 16.99 4.33 -7.73
N LEU A 218 17.69 3.87 -8.77
CA LEU A 218 19.09 3.47 -8.68
C LEU A 218 19.97 4.60 -8.14
N VAL A 219 19.89 5.77 -8.77
CA VAL A 219 20.86 6.85 -8.52
C VAL A 219 20.45 7.72 -7.33
N THR A 220 19.16 7.77 -7.00
CA THR A 220 18.66 8.72 -5.99
C THR A 220 18.35 8.10 -4.63
N PHE A 221 17.87 6.85 -4.54
CA PHE A 221 17.30 6.34 -3.27
C PHE A 221 18.37 6.05 -2.21
N PHE A 222 19.52 5.51 -2.63
CA PHE A 222 20.65 5.20 -1.74
C PHE A 222 21.72 6.30 -1.71
N ALA A 223 21.47 7.43 -2.40
CA ALA A 223 22.41 8.55 -2.39
C ALA A 223 22.52 9.16 -0.97
N PRO A 224 23.74 9.43 -0.48
CA PRO A 224 23.94 10.14 0.78
C PRO A 224 23.54 11.62 0.71
N ILE A 225 23.26 12.13 -0.49
CA ILE A 225 22.92 13.54 -0.74
C ILE A 225 21.40 13.73 -0.59
N ARG A 226 20.99 14.55 0.39
CA ARG A 226 19.59 14.89 0.66
C ARG A 226 18.80 15.37 -0.58
N ARG A 227 19.40 16.25 -1.38
CA ARG A 227 18.71 16.86 -2.53
C ARG A 227 18.35 15.83 -3.59
N LEU A 228 19.22 14.85 -3.83
CA LEU A 228 18.96 13.76 -4.76
C LEU A 228 17.80 12.87 -4.26
N ARG A 229 17.76 12.56 -2.96
CA ARG A 229 16.62 11.82 -2.37
C ARG A 229 15.30 12.58 -2.50
N LEU A 230 15.31 13.90 -2.27
CA LEU A 230 14.13 14.75 -2.46
C LEU A 230 13.67 14.78 -3.92
N PHE A 231 14.62 14.88 -4.87
CA PHE A 231 14.30 14.78 -6.29
C PHE A 231 13.64 13.43 -6.62
N GLY A 232 14.22 12.31 -6.15
CA GLY A 232 13.61 10.99 -6.29
C GLY A 232 12.21 10.90 -5.69
N PHE A 233 11.99 11.48 -4.50
CA PHE A 233 10.68 11.55 -3.87
C PHE A 233 9.65 12.27 -4.74
N TYR A 234 9.96 13.45 -5.26
CA TYR A 234 9.00 14.23 -6.06
C TYR A 234 8.72 13.58 -7.41
N VAL A 235 9.72 12.99 -8.07
CA VAL A 235 9.52 12.24 -9.32
C VAL A 235 8.60 11.05 -9.09
N GLN A 236 8.82 10.28 -8.03
CA GLN A 236 7.97 9.14 -7.70
C GLN A 236 6.56 9.55 -7.31
N LEU A 237 6.42 10.60 -6.48
CA LEU A 237 5.12 11.12 -6.10
C LEU A 237 4.32 11.58 -7.34
N PHE A 238 4.97 12.29 -8.25
CA PHE A 238 4.36 12.73 -9.51
C PHE A 238 3.91 11.53 -10.35
N LEU A 239 4.76 10.51 -10.52
CA LEU A 239 4.42 9.30 -11.27
C LEU A 239 3.20 8.57 -10.68
N GLN A 240 3.17 8.38 -9.36
CA GLN A 240 2.04 7.72 -8.69
C GLN A 240 0.74 8.53 -8.81
N LEU A 241 0.81 9.87 -8.78
CA LEU A 241 -0.35 10.72 -9.05
C LEU A 241 -0.84 10.58 -10.49
N CYS A 242 0.05 10.49 -11.47
CA CYS A 242 -0.33 10.20 -12.86
C CYS A 242 -1.06 8.85 -12.96
N TYR A 243 -0.54 7.79 -12.32
CA TYR A 243 -1.19 6.48 -12.30
C TYR A 243 -2.58 6.50 -11.65
N ILE A 244 -2.76 7.25 -10.56
CA ILE A 244 -4.08 7.42 -9.93
C ILE A 244 -5.05 8.14 -10.87
N LEU A 245 -4.58 9.18 -11.56
CA LEU A 245 -5.39 9.98 -12.46
C LEU A 245 -5.81 9.19 -13.71
N THR A 246 -4.98 8.27 -14.23
CA THR A 246 -5.28 7.48 -15.43
C THR A 246 -5.91 6.11 -15.15
N GLY A 247 -5.56 5.44 -14.04
CA GLY A 247 -5.89 4.03 -13.80
C GLY A 247 -6.70 3.75 -12.53
N ASN A 248 -7.41 4.77 -12.04
CA ASN A 248 -8.06 4.79 -10.74
C ASN A 248 -7.07 4.64 -9.57
N CYS A 249 -7.47 5.09 -8.39
CA CYS A 249 -6.62 4.94 -7.21
C CYS A 249 -6.63 3.47 -6.75
N SER A 250 -5.50 2.76 -6.91
CA SER A 250 -5.34 1.39 -6.40
C SER A 250 -4.67 1.36 -5.02
N LEU A 251 -4.79 0.23 -4.31
CA LEU A 251 -4.05 -0.03 -3.07
C LEU A 251 -2.53 0.09 -3.30
N LEU A 252 -2.05 -0.38 -4.44
CA LEU A 252 -0.65 -0.33 -4.84
C LEU A 252 -0.13 1.11 -4.93
N ASN A 253 -0.91 2.03 -5.52
CA ASN A 253 -0.53 3.43 -5.67
C ASN A 253 -0.40 4.11 -4.29
N LEU A 254 -1.35 3.86 -3.39
CA LEU A 254 -1.34 4.39 -2.03
C LEU A 254 -0.20 3.83 -1.17
N LEU A 255 0.10 2.53 -1.30
CA LEU A 255 1.26 1.90 -0.65
C LEU A 255 2.57 2.47 -1.20
N SER A 256 2.66 2.68 -2.51
CA SER A 256 3.85 3.26 -3.15
C SER A 256 4.11 4.69 -2.67
N ILE A 257 3.07 5.54 -2.61
CA ILE A 257 3.16 6.89 -2.03
C ILE A 257 3.57 6.81 -0.54
N THR A 258 3.04 5.84 0.18
CA THR A 258 3.38 5.63 1.58
C THR A 258 4.86 5.27 1.77
N LEU A 259 5.37 4.37 0.93
CA LEU A 259 6.77 3.94 0.95
C LEU A 259 7.71 5.06 0.48
N CYS A 260 7.28 5.92 -0.46
CA CYS A 260 8.11 7.01 -0.96
C CYS A 260 8.47 8.03 0.14
N PHE A 261 7.63 8.20 1.17
CA PHE A 261 7.96 9.03 2.34
C PHE A 261 9.21 8.56 3.09
N SER A 262 9.68 7.33 2.92
CA SER A 262 10.95 6.86 3.47
C SER A 262 12.19 7.57 2.89
N LEU A 263 12.01 8.31 1.78
CA LEU A 263 13.05 9.15 1.17
C LEU A 263 13.15 10.55 1.79
N LEU A 264 12.14 10.97 2.58
CA LEU A 264 12.14 12.28 3.24
C LEU A 264 12.88 12.21 4.60
N ASP A 265 13.68 13.23 4.88
CA ASP A 265 14.29 13.41 6.19
C ASP A 265 13.37 14.21 7.15
N ASP A 266 13.53 14.01 8.46
CA ASP A 266 12.78 14.69 9.52
C ASP A 266 12.84 16.24 9.44
N ASP A 267 13.94 16.80 8.96
CA ASP A 267 14.12 18.25 8.84
C ASP A 267 13.14 18.91 7.85
N HIS A 268 12.61 18.17 6.88
CA HIS A 268 11.64 18.71 5.91
C HIS A 268 10.32 19.08 6.60
N PHE A 269 9.90 18.32 7.62
CA PHE A 269 8.67 18.60 8.37
C PHE A 269 8.85 19.73 9.39
N ASN A 270 10.05 19.89 9.96
CA ASN A 270 10.33 20.94 10.95
C ASN A 270 10.46 22.34 10.35
N SER A 271 10.73 22.45 9.04
CA SER A 271 10.85 23.72 8.31
C SER A 271 9.55 24.54 8.27
N ASN A 272 8.37 23.91 8.38
CA ASN A 272 7.09 24.61 8.36
C ASN A 272 6.64 25.19 9.72
N THR A 273 7.44 25.02 10.79
CA THR A 273 7.17 25.68 12.09
C THR A 273 7.75 27.10 12.14
N GLY A 274 7.63 27.86 11.04
CA GLY A 274 8.05 29.25 10.92
C GLY A 274 9.57 29.45 11.06
N PRO A 275 10.16 30.42 10.35
CA PRO A 275 11.51 30.85 10.68
C PRO A 275 11.42 31.54 12.05
N LYS A 276 11.65 30.80 13.14
CA LYS A 276 12.21 31.43 14.34
C LYS A 276 13.61 31.87 13.96
N LYS A 277 13.69 33.03 13.29
CA LYS A 277 14.88 33.87 13.26
C LYS A 277 15.29 34.01 14.72
N LYS A 278 16.27 33.21 15.16
CA LYS A 278 17.10 33.56 16.30
C LYS A 278 17.77 34.88 15.92
N LYS A 279 17.11 36.00 16.21
CA LYS A 279 17.76 37.31 16.27
C LYS A 279 18.91 37.15 17.26
N GLY A 280 20.15 37.14 16.75
CA GLY A 280 21.36 37.14 17.57
C GLY A 280 22.39 36.04 17.31
N GLN A 281 22.23 35.13 16.33
CA GLN A 281 23.35 34.31 15.87
C GLN A 281 23.92 34.89 14.59
N GLU A 282 25.00 35.67 14.72
CA GLU A 282 25.90 35.95 13.61
C GLU A 282 26.26 34.63 12.92
N LYS A 283 26.02 34.56 11.60
CA LYS A 283 26.57 33.50 10.78
C LYS A 283 28.09 33.62 10.88
N LYS A 284 28.73 32.78 11.70
CA LYS A 284 30.19 32.60 11.64
C LYS A 284 30.52 32.30 10.17
N PRO A 285 31.52 32.96 9.55
CA PRO A 285 31.93 32.64 8.19
C PRO A 285 32.27 31.15 8.17
N GLY A 286 31.58 30.38 7.33
CA GLY A 286 31.85 28.95 7.18
C GLY A 286 33.33 28.79 6.88
N SER A 287 34.01 27.91 7.62
CA SER A 287 35.40 27.54 7.34
C SER A 287 35.54 27.20 5.85
N CYS A 288 36.64 27.60 5.21
CA CYS A 288 36.93 27.36 3.78
C CYS A 288 36.62 25.90 3.36
N GLY A 289 36.85 24.94 4.26
CA GLY A 289 36.51 23.53 4.05
C GLY A 289 35.01 23.23 3.96
N GLN A 290 34.14 23.92 4.69
CA GLN A 290 32.68 23.74 4.60
C GLN A 290 32.11 24.27 3.29
N THR A 291 32.63 25.39 2.79
CA THR A 291 32.32 25.90 1.46
C THR A 291 32.79 24.94 0.37
N LEU A 292 34.01 24.40 0.49
CA LEU A 292 34.57 23.45 -0.49
C LEU A 292 33.79 22.14 -0.55
N VAL A 293 33.40 21.58 0.61
CA VAL A 293 32.50 20.41 0.67
C VAL A 293 31.14 20.71 0.05
N SER A 294 30.59 21.92 0.24
CA SER A 294 29.31 22.30 -0.36
C SER A 294 29.39 22.39 -1.89
N TYR A 295 30.49 22.95 -2.44
CA TYR A 295 30.75 22.96 -3.88
C TYR A 295 30.95 21.55 -4.45
N LEU A 296 31.70 20.69 -3.76
CA LEU A 296 31.89 19.30 -4.17
C LEU A 296 30.55 18.55 -4.23
N MET A 297 29.69 18.71 -3.23
CA MET A 297 28.37 18.07 -3.21
C MET A 297 27.46 18.58 -4.33
N LEU A 298 27.54 19.88 -4.66
CA LEU A 298 26.80 20.45 -5.79
C LEU A 298 27.33 19.94 -7.14
N LEU A 299 28.63 19.75 -7.28
CA LEU A 299 29.23 19.15 -8.48
C LEU A 299 28.77 17.70 -8.66
N VAL A 300 28.77 16.90 -7.58
CA VAL A 300 28.24 15.53 -7.59
C VAL A 300 26.75 15.51 -7.95
N GLU A 301 25.96 16.41 -7.38
CA GLU A 301 24.54 16.57 -7.71
C GLU A 301 24.34 16.86 -9.22
N LEU A 302 25.08 17.82 -9.77
CA LEU A 302 25.03 18.15 -11.20
C LEU A 302 25.47 16.97 -12.07
N ALA A 303 26.55 16.27 -11.69
CA ALA A 303 27.04 15.10 -12.39
C ALA A 303 26.00 13.97 -12.41
N VAL A 304 25.27 13.77 -11.32
CA VAL A 304 24.15 12.81 -11.25
C VAL A 304 23.02 13.21 -12.19
N TYR A 305 22.60 14.48 -12.22
CA TYR A 305 21.55 14.91 -13.15
C TYR A 305 21.99 14.79 -14.62
N LEU A 306 23.24 15.14 -14.92
CA LEU A 306 23.83 14.95 -16.24
C LEU A 306 23.91 13.47 -16.62
N PHE A 307 24.22 12.58 -15.67
CA PHE A 307 24.23 11.13 -15.88
C PHE A 307 22.82 10.59 -16.16
N ILE A 308 21.81 11.02 -15.40
CA ILE A 308 20.40 10.66 -15.64
C ILE A 308 19.98 11.10 -17.06
N LEU A 309 20.35 12.32 -17.47
CA LEU A 309 20.09 12.85 -18.82
C LEU A 309 20.89 12.11 -19.90
N TYR A 310 22.13 11.75 -19.63
CA TYR A 310 22.95 10.95 -20.55
C TYR A 310 22.35 9.57 -20.78
N CYS A 311 21.94 8.87 -19.71
CA CYS A 311 21.24 7.59 -19.80
C CYS A 311 19.95 7.71 -20.61
N PHE A 312 19.19 8.81 -20.43
CA PHE A 312 17.99 9.10 -21.21
C PHE A 312 18.28 9.15 -22.71
N ILE A 313 19.29 9.91 -23.11
CA ILE A 313 19.63 10.11 -24.53
C ILE A 313 20.24 8.82 -25.12
N SER A 314 21.14 8.17 -24.38
CA SER A 314 21.90 7.01 -24.85
C SER A 314 21.05 5.74 -24.97
N LEU A 315 20.10 5.51 -24.06
CA LEU A 315 19.27 4.29 -24.04
C LEU A 315 18.11 4.36 -25.05
N PHE A 316 17.57 5.56 -25.30
CA PHE A 316 16.31 5.73 -26.05
C PHE A 316 16.44 6.45 -27.39
N LYS A 317 17.68 6.76 -27.85
CA LYS A 317 18.00 7.34 -29.17
C LYS A 317 16.90 8.29 -29.68
N LEU A 318 16.71 9.40 -28.97
CA LEU A 318 15.73 10.41 -29.34
C LEU A 318 16.13 11.05 -30.66
N GLN A 319 15.39 10.74 -31.72
CA GLN A 319 15.49 11.43 -33.00
C GLN A 319 14.41 12.51 -33.04
N ILE A 320 14.85 13.76 -32.97
CA ILE A 320 13.97 14.92 -33.07
C ILE A 320 13.84 15.26 -34.56
N ASN A 321 12.72 14.90 -35.17
CA ASN A 321 12.40 15.36 -36.52
C ASN A 321 11.81 16.77 -36.42
N TRP A 322 12.68 17.77 -36.60
CA TRP A 322 12.32 19.18 -36.52
C TRP A 322 11.32 19.64 -37.59
N GLU A 323 11.27 18.95 -38.74
CA GLU A 323 10.38 19.28 -39.87
C GLU A 323 8.93 18.83 -39.62
N GLU A 324 8.73 17.62 -39.05
CA GLU A 324 7.40 17.10 -38.73
C GLU A 324 6.94 17.46 -37.30
N LYS A 325 7.81 18.06 -36.48
CA LYS A 325 7.64 18.23 -35.02
C LYS A 325 7.33 16.90 -34.32
N THR A 326 7.89 15.79 -34.81
CA THR A 326 7.69 14.45 -34.26
C THR A 326 8.95 14.01 -33.50
N LEU A 327 8.74 13.45 -32.30
CA LEU A 327 9.79 12.78 -31.53
C LEU A 327 9.67 11.28 -31.81
N SER A 328 10.55 10.75 -32.66
CA SER A 328 10.68 9.31 -32.84
C SER A 328 11.77 8.80 -31.90
N SER A 329 11.37 8.03 -30.88
CA SER A 329 12.28 7.35 -29.98
C SER A 329 12.19 5.85 -30.25
N LYS A 330 13.34 5.16 -30.21
CA LYS A 330 13.44 3.70 -30.28
C LYS A 330 14.48 3.24 -29.27
N THR A 331 14.26 2.10 -28.62
CA THR A 331 15.27 1.54 -27.72
C THR A 331 16.53 1.17 -28.50
N ASN A 332 17.69 1.55 -27.96
CA ASN A 332 18.98 1.31 -28.60
C ASN A 332 19.50 -0.14 -28.41
N PHE A 333 18.89 -0.91 -27.51
CA PHE A 333 19.36 -2.25 -27.14
C PHE A 333 18.35 -3.33 -27.54
N THR A 334 18.88 -4.51 -27.90
CA THR A 334 18.09 -5.73 -28.15
C THR A 334 17.78 -6.44 -26.83
N GLN A 335 16.75 -7.31 -26.83
CA GLN A 335 16.36 -8.09 -25.65
C GLN A 335 17.53 -8.91 -25.06
N THR A 336 18.36 -9.52 -25.91
CA THR A 336 19.54 -10.28 -25.47
C THR A 336 20.60 -9.39 -24.81
N GLY A 337 20.83 -8.19 -25.36
CA GLY A 337 21.71 -7.19 -24.75
C GLY A 337 21.19 -6.67 -23.41
N PHE A 338 19.87 -6.55 -23.26
CA PHE A 338 19.23 -6.13 -22.02
C PHE A 338 19.44 -7.15 -20.89
N HIS A 339 19.24 -8.44 -21.15
CA HIS A 339 19.46 -9.47 -20.14
C HIS A 339 20.92 -9.49 -19.65
N ALA A 340 21.90 -9.41 -20.55
CA ALA A 340 23.31 -9.34 -20.16
C ALA A 340 23.62 -8.08 -19.34
N PHE A 341 23.04 -6.93 -19.70
CA PHE A 341 23.16 -5.70 -18.92
C PHE A 341 22.54 -5.83 -17.53
N LEU A 342 21.35 -6.44 -17.44
CA LEU A 342 20.67 -6.67 -16.17
C LEU A 342 21.50 -7.52 -15.20
N GLU A 343 22.14 -8.59 -15.67
CA GLU A 343 22.95 -9.44 -14.78
C GLU A 343 24.07 -8.65 -14.09
N VAL A 344 24.85 -7.88 -14.86
CA VAL A 344 25.94 -7.04 -14.33
C VAL A 344 25.38 -5.98 -13.39
N PHE A 345 24.28 -5.36 -13.78
CA PHE A 345 23.70 -4.24 -13.06
C PHE A 345 23.05 -4.67 -11.74
N GLN A 346 22.44 -5.85 -11.70
CA GLN A 346 21.87 -6.39 -10.47
C GLN A 346 22.93 -6.72 -9.43
N GLU A 347 24.06 -7.30 -9.86
CA GLU A 347 25.20 -7.52 -8.96
C GLU A 347 25.68 -6.19 -8.36
N LEU A 348 25.78 -5.13 -9.17
CA LEU A 348 26.13 -3.79 -8.69
C LEU A 348 25.10 -3.26 -7.67
N THR A 349 23.79 -3.38 -7.96
CA THR A 349 22.73 -2.91 -7.04
C THR A 349 22.74 -3.64 -5.71
N LEU A 350 23.05 -4.94 -5.69
CA LEU A 350 23.17 -5.73 -4.47
C LEU A 350 24.34 -5.23 -3.62
N TRP A 351 25.49 -4.99 -4.23
CA TRP A 351 26.66 -4.44 -3.52
C TRP A 351 26.40 -3.03 -3.00
N ILE A 352 25.74 -2.16 -3.78
CA ILE A 352 25.31 -0.84 -3.30
C ILE A 352 24.37 -0.98 -2.11
N GLY A 353 23.41 -1.93 -2.16
CA GLY A 353 22.51 -2.24 -1.05
C GLY A 353 23.28 -2.67 0.21
N VAL A 354 24.21 -3.62 0.09
CA VAL A 354 25.05 -4.10 1.21
C VAL A 354 25.90 -2.96 1.81
N LEU A 355 26.57 -2.18 0.96
CA LEU A 355 27.41 -1.06 1.41
C LEU A 355 26.56 0.04 2.10
N SER A 356 25.39 0.35 1.54
CA SER A 356 24.46 1.32 2.11
C SER A 356 23.89 0.83 3.46
N PHE A 357 23.49 -0.44 3.56
CA PHE A 357 22.99 -1.03 4.80
C PHE A 357 24.04 -1.04 5.91
N THR A 358 25.25 -1.50 5.58
CA THR A 358 26.36 -1.56 6.55
C THR A 358 26.74 -0.18 7.06
N TRP A 359 26.74 0.84 6.18
CA TRP A 359 26.95 2.22 6.58
C TRP A 359 25.89 2.71 7.57
N GLU A 360 24.60 2.51 7.28
CA GLU A 360 23.50 2.93 8.16
C GLU A 360 23.53 2.17 9.50
N ALA A 361 23.83 0.87 9.48
CA ALA A 361 23.97 0.04 10.66
C ALA A 361 25.11 0.52 11.58
N VAL A 362 26.29 0.80 11.00
CA VAL A 362 27.46 1.30 11.74
C VAL A 362 27.22 2.72 12.24
N SER A 363 26.63 3.60 11.43
CA SER A 363 26.26 4.96 11.83
C SER A 363 25.29 4.96 13.03
N ALA A 364 24.27 4.11 12.97
CA ALA A 364 23.33 3.91 14.08
C ALA A 364 24.05 3.35 15.33
N MET A 365 24.96 2.38 15.16
CA MET A 365 25.77 1.84 16.26
C MET A 365 26.60 2.93 16.95
N LEU A 366 27.30 3.75 16.17
CA LEU A 366 28.12 4.86 16.70
C LEU A 366 27.26 5.85 17.48
N THR A 367 26.07 6.16 16.98
CA THR A 367 25.13 7.06 17.66
C THR A 367 24.63 6.46 18.99
N CYS A 368 24.34 5.14 19.02
CA CYS A 368 24.00 4.42 20.26
C CYS A 368 25.15 4.48 21.29
N VAL A 369 26.40 4.35 20.84
CA VAL A 369 27.60 4.37 21.70
C VAL A 369 27.82 5.74 22.34
N CYS A 370 27.42 6.83 21.67
CA CYS A 370 27.54 8.21 22.14
C CYS A 370 26.44 8.64 23.12
N THR A 371 25.49 7.77 23.49
CA THR A 371 24.44 8.09 24.47
C THR A 371 24.99 8.25 25.89
N ARG A 372 24.45 9.21 26.65
CA ARG A 372 24.85 9.45 28.05
C ARG A 372 24.20 8.41 28.98
N GLY A 373 25.02 7.77 29.81
CA GLY A 373 24.59 6.81 30.84
C GLY A 373 24.70 5.34 30.42
N ILE A 374 25.24 4.50 31.30
CA ILE A 374 25.60 3.10 31.02
C ILE A 374 24.36 2.24 30.71
N VAL A 375 23.30 2.37 31.51
CA VAL A 375 22.05 1.60 31.33
C VAL A 375 21.34 1.97 30.03
N SER A 376 21.28 3.28 29.72
CA SER A 376 20.68 3.76 28.46
C SER A 376 21.48 3.31 27.24
N LYS A 377 22.81 3.29 27.35
CA LYS A 377 23.71 2.81 26.31
C LYS A 377 23.52 1.31 26.07
N LEU A 378 23.50 0.51 27.13
CA LEU A 378 23.29 -0.93 27.01
C LEU A 378 21.93 -1.26 26.39
N TRP A 379 20.86 -0.61 26.85
CA TRP A 379 19.52 -0.80 26.31
C TRP A 379 19.42 -0.38 24.84
N SER A 380 20.00 0.77 24.47
CA SER A 380 20.00 1.25 23.08
C SER A 380 20.80 0.33 22.16
N LEU A 381 21.92 -0.22 22.64
CA LEU A 381 22.73 -1.19 21.90
C LEU A 381 22.00 -2.52 21.71
N ILE A 382 21.30 -3.03 22.73
CA ILE A 382 20.48 -4.25 22.61
C ILE A 382 19.37 -4.03 21.57
N GLN A 383 18.65 -2.91 21.66
CA GLN A 383 17.60 -2.57 20.69
C GLN A 383 18.15 -2.44 19.27
N TRP A 384 19.28 -1.73 19.11
CA TRP A 384 19.96 -1.60 17.82
C TRP A 384 20.40 -2.97 17.27
N ALA A 385 21.00 -3.82 18.09
CA ALA A 385 21.48 -5.13 17.66
C ALA A 385 20.32 -6.02 17.21
N LEU A 386 19.23 -6.05 17.96
CA LEU A 386 18.03 -6.84 17.63
C LEU A 386 17.37 -6.36 16.32
N ILE A 387 17.21 -5.04 16.16
CA ILE A 387 16.58 -4.47 14.95
C ILE A 387 17.50 -4.62 13.73
N THR A 388 18.81 -4.43 13.90
CA THR A 388 19.78 -4.60 12.82
C THR A 388 19.87 -6.07 12.38
N ALA A 389 19.83 -7.01 13.32
CA ALA A 389 19.78 -8.44 13.01
C ALA A 389 18.49 -8.81 12.26
N ALA A 390 17.33 -8.32 12.71
CA ALA A 390 16.06 -8.53 12.02
C ALA A 390 16.08 -7.90 10.60
N ALA A 391 16.59 -6.69 10.46
CA ALA A 391 16.70 -6.01 9.17
C ALA A 391 17.66 -6.72 8.21
N ALA A 392 18.80 -7.21 8.71
CA ALA A 392 19.75 -8.00 7.94
C ALA A 392 19.12 -9.32 7.46
N ALA A 393 18.33 -9.99 8.31
CA ALA A 393 17.62 -11.20 7.94
C ALA A 393 16.57 -10.93 6.84
N VAL A 394 15.74 -9.90 6.98
CA VAL A 394 14.75 -9.52 5.95
C VAL A 394 15.45 -9.12 4.65
N PHE A 395 16.54 -8.36 4.72
CA PHE A 395 17.33 -8.01 3.54
C PHE A 395 17.91 -9.26 2.85
N ALA A 396 18.52 -10.17 3.60
CA ALA A 396 19.07 -11.41 3.04
C ALA A 396 17.99 -12.26 2.36
N LEU A 397 16.84 -12.46 3.03
CA LEU A 397 15.70 -13.17 2.45
C LEU A 397 15.18 -12.49 1.17
N SER A 398 15.22 -11.15 1.12
CA SER A 398 14.74 -10.39 -0.04
C SER A 398 15.59 -10.51 -1.30
N VAL A 399 16.85 -10.97 -1.17
CA VAL A 399 17.74 -11.19 -2.31
C VAL A 399 17.20 -12.30 -3.22
N VAL A 400 16.54 -13.32 -2.66
CA VAL A 400 15.99 -14.44 -3.42
C VAL A 400 14.93 -13.99 -4.44
N PRO A 401 13.82 -13.35 -4.03
CA PRO A 401 12.80 -12.87 -4.97
C PRO A 401 13.30 -11.71 -5.86
N TYR A 402 14.29 -10.93 -5.40
CA TYR A 402 14.90 -9.87 -6.22
C TYR A 402 15.69 -10.43 -7.40
N THR A 403 16.46 -11.50 -7.18
CA THR A 403 17.29 -12.13 -8.22
C THR A 403 16.48 -13.00 -9.16
N SER A 404 15.40 -13.65 -8.69
CA SER A 404 14.54 -14.50 -9.53
C SER A 404 13.77 -13.70 -10.59
N MET A 405 13.32 -12.48 -10.28
CA MET A 405 12.47 -11.67 -11.17
C MET A 405 13.15 -11.17 -12.44
N ALA A 406 14.48 -11.01 -12.44
CA ALA A 406 15.21 -10.45 -13.59
C ALA A 406 15.88 -11.51 -14.47
N GLY A 407 15.57 -12.79 -14.25
CA GLY A 407 16.13 -13.88 -15.05
C GLY A 407 17.55 -14.30 -14.67
N MET A 408 18.12 -13.80 -13.57
CA MET A 408 19.37 -14.35 -13.05
C MET A 408 19.14 -15.77 -12.52
N SER A 409 20.10 -16.65 -12.76
CA SER A 409 20.09 -17.97 -12.16
C SER A 409 20.17 -17.82 -10.64
N VAL A 410 19.09 -18.20 -9.95
CA VAL A 410 18.99 -18.28 -8.49
C VAL A 410 20.16 -19.08 -7.88
N SER A 411 20.84 -19.90 -8.70
CA SER A 411 22.09 -20.60 -8.39
C SER A 411 23.21 -19.74 -7.82
N LYS A 412 23.29 -18.44 -8.15
CA LYS A 412 24.30 -17.51 -7.61
C LYS A 412 24.04 -17.10 -6.16
N VAL A 413 22.81 -17.25 -5.65
CA VAL A 413 22.47 -16.95 -4.25
C VAL A 413 22.92 -18.10 -3.35
N LEU A 414 23.49 -17.77 -2.18
CA LEU A 414 23.94 -18.76 -1.20
C LEU A 414 22.83 -19.78 -0.90
N PRO A 415 23.12 -21.09 -0.92
CA PRO A 415 22.12 -22.14 -0.66
C PRO A 415 21.39 -21.94 0.66
N ALA A 416 22.11 -21.58 1.73
CA ALA A 416 21.53 -21.33 3.05
C ALA A 416 20.44 -20.23 3.04
N VAL A 417 20.61 -19.19 2.22
CA VAL A 417 19.62 -18.10 2.10
C VAL A 417 18.40 -18.58 1.32
N ARG A 418 18.58 -19.45 0.32
CA ARG A 418 17.49 -20.06 -0.44
C ARG A 418 16.66 -21.01 0.44
N ASP A 419 17.31 -21.82 1.25
CA ASP A 419 16.66 -22.75 2.17
C ASP A 419 15.92 -21.99 3.29
N ALA A 420 16.51 -20.89 3.78
CA ALA A 420 15.85 -20.00 4.72
C ALA A 420 14.62 -19.30 4.10
N TYR A 421 14.72 -18.87 2.83
CA TYR A 421 13.59 -18.29 2.11
C TYR A 421 12.47 -19.31 1.90
N SER A 422 12.77 -20.53 1.43
CA SER A 422 11.75 -21.56 1.20
C SER A 422 11.05 -22.00 2.49
N ALA A 423 11.75 -22.00 3.63
CA ALA A 423 11.15 -22.28 4.94
C ALA A 423 10.16 -21.19 5.39
N VAL A 424 10.36 -19.95 4.94
CA VAL A 424 9.69 -18.75 5.45
C VAL A 424 8.73 -18.12 4.44
N GLU A 425 8.75 -18.59 3.19
CA GLU A 425 7.90 -18.15 2.08
C GLU A 425 6.40 -18.19 2.44
N ARG A 426 5.98 -19.19 3.24
CA ARG A 426 4.60 -19.33 3.72
C ARG A 426 4.11 -18.15 4.55
N TYR A 427 5.01 -17.41 5.19
CA TYR A 427 4.67 -16.24 6.00
C TYR A 427 4.70 -14.92 5.20
N GLN A 428 5.00 -14.99 3.90
CA GLN A 428 5.09 -13.83 3.00
C GLN A 428 5.89 -12.70 3.65
N LEU A 429 7.06 -13.03 4.20
CA LEU A 429 7.94 -12.01 4.80
C LEU A 429 8.52 -11.08 3.74
N VAL A 430 8.79 -11.61 2.54
CA VAL A 430 9.32 -10.86 1.42
C VAL A 430 8.66 -11.30 0.12
N GLY A 431 8.20 -10.35 -0.69
CA GLY A 431 7.57 -10.60 -1.99
C GLY A 431 8.50 -10.43 -3.19
N ALA A 432 8.07 -11.01 -4.30
CA ALA A 432 8.55 -10.70 -5.65
C ALA A 432 7.56 -9.75 -6.34
N TYR A 433 8.06 -8.79 -7.11
CA TYR A 433 7.25 -7.73 -7.73
C TYR A 433 7.53 -7.67 -9.24
N GLY A 434 6.49 -7.50 -10.06
CA GLY A 434 6.63 -7.24 -11.50
C GLY A 434 6.19 -8.38 -12.42
N ILE A 435 5.41 -9.34 -11.95
CA ILE A 435 4.99 -10.51 -12.76
C ILE A 435 3.89 -10.12 -13.78
N GLN A 436 3.19 -9.01 -13.56
CA GLN A 436 1.96 -8.65 -14.28
C GLN A 436 2.11 -7.60 -15.40
N HIS A 437 3.32 -7.33 -15.89
CA HIS A 437 3.56 -6.25 -16.87
C HIS A 437 3.64 -6.67 -18.34
N ARG A 438 3.27 -7.92 -18.66
CA ARG A 438 3.04 -8.30 -20.06
C ARG A 438 1.88 -7.48 -20.62
N MET A 439 2.15 -6.73 -21.67
CA MET A 439 1.12 -5.97 -22.36
C MET A 439 0.17 -6.95 -23.04
N THR A 440 -1.12 -6.80 -22.76
CA THR A 440 -2.14 -7.54 -23.49
C THR A 440 -2.02 -7.23 -24.98
N SER A 441 -2.39 -8.25 -25.76
CA SER A 441 -2.35 -8.29 -27.21
C SER A 441 -2.60 -6.94 -27.88
N ALA A 442 -1.84 -6.64 -28.94
CA ALA A 442 -2.07 -5.49 -29.81
C ALA A 442 -3.51 -5.40 -30.38
N GLU A 443 -4.27 -6.49 -30.25
CA GLU A 443 -5.67 -6.64 -30.63
C GLU A 443 -6.68 -5.99 -29.65
N GLY A 444 -6.23 -5.33 -28.57
CA GLY A 444 -7.09 -4.61 -27.63
C GLY A 444 -7.32 -5.33 -26.30
N ARG A 445 -8.14 -4.69 -25.45
CA ARG A 445 -8.42 -5.16 -24.08
C ARG A 445 -9.40 -6.33 -24.06
N PRO A 446 -9.01 -7.54 -23.65
CA PRO A 446 -9.95 -8.66 -23.57
C PRO A 446 -10.87 -8.55 -22.35
N GLU A 447 -12.18 -8.65 -22.56
CA GLU A 447 -13.20 -8.55 -21.51
C GLU A 447 -14.22 -9.69 -21.62
N ILE A 448 -14.45 -10.38 -20.50
CA ILE A 448 -15.50 -11.40 -20.37
C ILE A 448 -16.83 -10.71 -20.09
N ILE A 449 -17.83 -10.98 -20.93
CA ILE A 449 -19.22 -10.51 -20.77
C ILE A 449 -20.11 -11.72 -20.50
N LEU A 450 -20.86 -11.64 -19.40
CA LEU A 450 -21.84 -12.65 -19.00
C LEU A 450 -23.20 -12.33 -19.62
N GLU A 451 -23.84 -13.32 -20.23
CA GLU A 451 -25.18 -13.22 -20.78
C GLU A 451 -26.10 -14.24 -20.11
N GLY A 452 -27.27 -13.79 -19.66
CA GLY A 452 -28.31 -14.66 -19.13
C GLY A 452 -29.49 -14.81 -20.10
N SER A 453 -30.26 -15.88 -19.93
CA SER A 453 -31.48 -16.12 -20.69
C SER A 453 -32.50 -16.93 -19.89
N TYR A 454 -33.79 -16.72 -20.18
CA TYR A 454 -34.89 -17.54 -19.65
C TYR A 454 -35.26 -18.71 -20.58
N ASP A 455 -35.07 -18.55 -21.88
CA ASP A 455 -35.53 -19.46 -22.94
C ASP A 455 -34.38 -20.11 -23.74
N GLY A 456 -33.15 -19.62 -23.58
CA GLY A 456 -31.97 -20.03 -24.34
C GLY A 456 -31.84 -19.35 -25.71
N LEU A 457 -32.82 -18.53 -26.11
CA LEU A 457 -32.87 -17.86 -27.42
C LEU A 457 -32.58 -16.37 -27.28
N THR A 458 -33.21 -15.70 -26.31
CA THR A 458 -33.03 -14.29 -26.03
C THR A 458 -31.99 -14.09 -24.94
N TRP A 459 -30.89 -13.44 -25.27
CA TRP A 459 -29.76 -13.25 -24.37
C TRP A 459 -29.65 -11.80 -23.95
N THR A 460 -29.53 -11.55 -22.65
CA THR A 460 -29.34 -10.20 -22.10
C THR A 460 -28.04 -10.14 -21.32
N GLU A 461 -27.26 -9.08 -21.57
CA GLU A 461 -25.96 -8.87 -20.96
C GLU A 461 -26.09 -8.42 -19.50
N MET A 462 -25.31 -9.04 -18.61
CA MET A 462 -25.17 -8.63 -17.22
C MET A 462 -24.00 -7.64 -17.13
N ASN A 463 -24.31 -6.36 -17.02
CA ASN A 463 -23.29 -5.32 -16.96
C ASN A 463 -22.68 -5.21 -15.55
N PRO A 464 -21.34 -5.32 -15.40
CA PRO A 464 -20.66 -5.09 -14.12
C PRO A 464 -20.65 -3.61 -13.75
N MET A 465 -20.48 -3.29 -12.46
CA MET A 465 -20.43 -1.91 -11.95
C MET A 465 -19.14 -1.17 -12.31
N TYR A 466 -17.99 -1.84 -12.18
CA TYR A 466 -16.70 -1.17 -12.16
C TYR A 466 -15.85 -1.41 -13.41
N LYS A 467 -16.16 -2.47 -14.15
CA LYS A 467 -15.47 -2.89 -15.38
C LYS A 467 -16.23 -2.37 -16.61
N PRO A 468 -15.55 -2.06 -17.73
CA PRO A 468 -16.22 -1.73 -18.99
C PRO A 468 -17.13 -2.88 -19.45
N GLY A 469 -18.39 -2.56 -19.74
CA GLY A 469 -19.36 -3.49 -20.33
C GLY A 469 -20.19 -2.77 -21.39
N ASN A 470 -21.02 -1.83 -20.96
CA ASN A 470 -21.74 -0.98 -21.90
C ASN A 470 -20.77 -0.04 -22.65
N VAL A 471 -20.81 -0.09 -23.97
CA VAL A 471 -19.95 0.66 -24.90
C VAL A 471 -20.12 2.17 -24.77
N ASN A 472 -21.32 2.61 -24.39
CA ASN A 472 -21.66 4.03 -24.20
C ASN A 472 -21.39 4.53 -22.77
N ALA A 473 -21.06 3.63 -21.83
CA ALA A 473 -20.80 4.01 -20.46
C ALA A 473 -19.42 4.67 -20.34
N VAL A 474 -19.38 5.78 -19.61
CA VAL A 474 -18.15 6.46 -19.22
C VAL A 474 -17.36 5.53 -18.28
N PRO A 475 -16.02 5.38 -18.45
CA PRO A 475 -15.21 4.64 -17.50
C PRO A 475 -15.38 5.18 -16.07
N PRO A 476 -15.71 4.32 -15.08
CA PRO A 476 -16.07 4.79 -13.74
C PRO A 476 -14.84 5.24 -12.94
N ILE A 477 -15.06 6.21 -12.04
CA ILE A 477 -14.10 6.58 -11.01
C ILE A 477 -14.44 5.77 -9.75
N VAL A 478 -13.70 4.69 -9.55
CA VAL A 478 -13.95 3.70 -8.48
C VAL A 478 -13.00 3.94 -7.31
N GLY A 479 -11.84 4.51 -7.61
CA GLY A 479 -10.76 4.67 -6.65
C GLY A 479 -11.22 5.43 -5.39
N PRO A 480 -10.84 4.98 -4.19
CA PRO A 480 -9.80 3.98 -3.99
C PRO A 480 -10.28 2.52 -3.90
N HIS A 481 -11.58 2.24 -4.07
CA HIS A 481 -12.12 0.88 -4.02
C HIS A 481 -11.53 -0.03 -5.10
N GLN A 482 -11.17 -1.25 -4.70
CA GLN A 482 -10.59 -2.25 -5.59
C GLN A 482 -11.54 -3.46 -5.72
N PRO A 483 -12.28 -3.57 -6.83
CA PRO A 483 -13.22 -4.65 -7.05
C PRO A 483 -12.50 -5.98 -7.33
N ARG A 484 -12.56 -6.93 -6.40
CA ARG A 484 -11.84 -8.21 -6.49
C ARG A 484 -12.40 -9.14 -7.56
N LEU A 485 -13.72 -9.20 -7.68
CA LEU A 485 -14.39 -10.04 -8.67
C LEU A 485 -14.05 -9.56 -10.09
N GLU A 486 -14.26 -8.28 -10.39
CA GLU A 486 -13.94 -7.75 -11.71
C GLU A 486 -12.42 -7.72 -12.00
N TRP A 487 -11.56 -7.58 -10.98
CA TRP A 487 -10.12 -7.73 -11.17
C TRP A 487 -9.77 -9.15 -11.62
N LEU A 488 -10.32 -10.17 -10.94
CA LEU A 488 -10.05 -11.56 -11.31
C LEU A 488 -10.61 -11.88 -12.70
N MET A 489 -11.82 -11.39 -13.03
CA MET A 489 -12.35 -11.48 -14.39
C MET A 489 -11.47 -10.78 -15.44
N TRP A 490 -10.88 -9.63 -15.12
CA TRP A 490 -9.92 -8.95 -16.00
C TRP A 490 -8.62 -9.75 -16.16
N GLN A 491 -8.13 -10.40 -15.10
CA GLN A 491 -6.95 -11.25 -15.19
C GLN A 491 -7.22 -12.52 -16.00
N THR A 492 -8.36 -13.17 -15.78
CA THR A 492 -8.71 -14.41 -16.50
C THR A 492 -9.08 -14.18 -17.95
N ALA A 493 -9.63 -13.01 -18.30
CA ALA A 493 -9.87 -12.64 -19.70
C ALA A 493 -8.58 -12.58 -20.55
N GLN A 494 -7.43 -12.36 -19.90
CA GLN A 494 -6.12 -12.35 -20.57
C GLN A 494 -5.57 -13.75 -20.79
N GLY A 495 -6.07 -14.74 -20.05
CA GLY A 495 -5.74 -16.15 -20.18
C GLY A 495 -6.56 -16.87 -21.26
N GLY A 496 -6.42 -18.19 -21.29
CA GLY A 496 -7.26 -19.08 -22.10
C GLY A 496 -8.66 -19.26 -21.50
N ASP A 497 -9.34 -20.33 -21.87
CA ASP A 497 -10.62 -20.69 -21.23
C ASP A 497 -10.38 -21.07 -19.77
N ASP A 498 -11.14 -20.44 -18.88
CA ASP A 498 -11.00 -20.68 -17.45
C ASP A 498 -12.12 -21.58 -16.94
N THR A 499 -11.76 -22.81 -16.61
CA THR A 499 -12.60 -23.75 -15.84
C THR A 499 -12.24 -23.70 -14.36
N SER A 500 -11.82 -22.55 -13.84
CA SER A 500 -11.46 -22.39 -12.42
C SER A 500 -12.66 -22.65 -11.48
N PRO A 501 -12.37 -23.04 -10.22
CA PRO A 501 -13.39 -23.24 -9.21
C PRO A 501 -14.21 -21.97 -8.93
N TRP A 502 -13.56 -20.80 -8.93
CA TRP A 502 -14.23 -19.54 -8.61
C TRP A 502 -15.20 -19.11 -9.72
N PHE A 503 -14.82 -19.27 -11.00
CA PHE A 503 -15.66 -18.87 -12.13
C PHE A 503 -16.86 -19.80 -12.27
N THR A 504 -16.65 -21.11 -12.11
CA THR A 504 -17.73 -22.10 -12.10
C THR A 504 -18.70 -21.87 -10.93
N GLY A 505 -18.17 -21.58 -9.74
CA GLY A 505 -18.96 -21.20 -8.57
C GLY A 505 -19.77 -19.92 -8.78
N LEU A 506 -19.20 -18.91 -9.44
CA LEU A 506 -19.90 -17.67 -9.81
C LEU A 506 -21.12 -17.98 -10.68
N LEU A 507 -20.94 -18.73 -11.76
CA LEU A 507 -22.04 -19.09 -12.67
C LEU A 507 -23.15 -19.88 -11.96
N GLN A 508 -22.78 -20.85 -11.13
CA GLN A 508 -23.75 -21.62 -10.34
C GLN A 508 -24.58 -20.72 -9.43
N ARG A 509 -23.94 -19.78 -8.73
CA ARG A 509 -24.62 -18.89 -7.77
C ARG A 509 -25.52 -17.86 -8.46
N LEU A 510 -25.13 -17.40 -9.66
CA LEU A 510 -25.98 -16.54 -10.48
C LEU A 510 -27.22 -17.27 -11.00
N LEU A 511 -27.07 -18.52 -11.46
CA LEU A 511 -28.20 -19.38 -11.85
C LEU A 511 -29.13 -19.68 -10.66
N GLN A 512 -28.60 -19.79 -9.45
CA GLN A 512 -29.39 -19.93 -8.22
C GLN A 512 -30.07 -18.63 -7.76
N GLY A 513 -29.73 -17.48 -8.36
CA GLY A 513 -30.26 -16.18 -7.97
C GLY A 513 -29.82 -15.72 -6.57
N LYS A 514 -28.61 -16.08 -6.14
CA LYS A 514 -28.12 -15.73 -4.79
C LYS A 514 -27.86 -14.21 -4.68
N PRO A 515 -28.53 -13.48 -3.78
CA PRO A 515 -28.47 -12.02 -3.74
C PRO A 515 -27.08 -11.50 -3.36
N GLU A 516 -26.31 -12.24 -2.56
CA GLU A 516 -24.95 -11.83 -2.19
C GLU A 516 -23.98 -11.81 -3.38
N VAL A 517 -24.17 -12.72 -4.34
CA VAL A 517 -23.34 -12.79 -5.55
C VAL A 517 -23.82 -11.80 -6.60
N ILE A 518 -25.14 -11.61 -6.73
CA ILE A 518 -25.71 -10.58 -7.60
C ILE A 518 -25.22 -9.19 -7.17
N GLY A 519 -25.23 -8.90 -5.86
CA GLY A 519 -24.75 -7.63 -5.31
C GLY A 519 -23.25 -7.36 -5.54
N LEU A 520 -22.44 -8.38 -5.87
CA LEU A 520 -21.06 -8.18 -6.30
C LEU A 520 -20.95 -7.66 -7.73
N LEU A 521 -21.84 -8.09 -8.63
CA LEU A 521 -21.89 -7.63 -10.02
C LEU A 521 -22.61 -6.30 -10.15
N GLN A 522 -23.77 -6.17 -9.51
CA GLN A 522 -24.63 -5.00 -9.59
C GLN A 522 -25.45 -4.83 -8.30
N VAL A 523 -25.19 -3.74 -7.57
CA VAL A 523 -25.92 -3.39 -6.35
C VAL A 523 -27.28 -2.76 -6.67
N ASP A 524 -27.40 -2.07 -7.80
CA ASP A 524 -28.66 -1.46 -8.24
C ASP A 524 -29.56 -2.51 -8.93
N GLU A 525 -30.59 -2.96 -8.21
CA GLU A 525 -31.56 -3.94 -8.70
C GLU A 525 -32.25 -3.51 -10.01
N ALA A 526 -32.36 -2.20 -10.27
CA ALA A 526 -32.96 -1.68 -11.50
C ALA A 526 -32.04 -1.86 -12.73
N GLN A 527 -30.73 -1.91 -12.52
CA GLN A 527 -29.75 -2.14 -13.58
C GLN A 527 -29.46 -3.62 -13.82
N TYR A 528 -29.83 -4.49 -12.88
CA TYR A 528 -29.67 -5.93 -13.02
C TYR A 528 -30.90 -6.56 -13.72
N PRO A 529 -30.75 -7.11 -14.94
CA PRO A 529 -31.89 -7.56 -15.76
C PRO A 529 -32.65 -8.75 -15.18
N PHE A 530 -32.05 -9.50 -14.26
CA PHE A 530 -32.62 -10.72 -13.67
C PHE A 530 -33.00 -10.55 -12.18
N SER A 531 -33.29 -9.34 -11.73
CA SER A 531 -33.62 -9.04 -10.33
C SER A 531 -34.93 -9.69 -9.88
N GLN A 532 -35.93 -9.78 -10.77
CA GLN A 532 -37.23 -10.39 -10.46
C GLN A 532 -37.20 -11.94 -10.47
N LYS A 533 -36.44 -12.52 -11.41
CA LYS A 533 -36.33 -13.97 -11.59
C LYS A 533 -34.94 -14.32 -12.08
N ALA A 534 -34.32 -15.30 -11.43
CA ALA A 534 -33.01 -15.81 -11.83
C ALA A 534 -33.00 -16.37 -13.26
N PRO A 535 -31.90 -16.21 -14.01
CA PRO A 535 -31.77 -16.76 -15.35
C PRO A 535 -31.75 -18.30 -15.31
N VAL A 536 -32.32 -18.93 -16.34
CA VAL A 536 -32.32 -20.40 -16.49
C VAL A 536 -31.02 -20.87 -17.16
N PHE A 537 -30.51 -20.04 -18.09
CA PHE A 537 -29.28 -20.30 -18.83
C PHE A 537 -28.32 -19.14 -18.67
N ILE A 538 -27.02 -19.44 -18.56
CA ILE A 538 -25.94 -18.45 -18.61
C ILE A 538 -24.88 -18.92 -19.60
N LYS A 539 -24.25 -17.97 -20.29
CA LYS A 539 -23.03 -18.18 -21.08
C LYS A 539 -22.07 -17.01 -20.91
N ALA A 540 -20.81 -17.21 -21.28
CA ALA A 540 -19.81 -16.15 -21.25
C ALA A 540 -19.12 -15.98 -22.61
N LYS A 541 -18.97 -14.74 -23.04
CA LYS A 541 -18.29 -14.38 -24.30
C LYS A 541 -17.08 -13.52 -24.03
N LEU A 542 -16.06 -13.66 -24.87
CA LEU A 542 -14.86 -12.82 -24.85
C LEU A 542 -14.93 -11.78 -25.98
N TYR A 543 -14.81 -10.51 -25.60
CA TYR A 543 -14.73 -9.39 -26.52
C TYR A 543 -13.40 -8.66 -26.34
N ASN A 544 -12.87 -8.08 -27.41
CA ASN A 544 -11.79 -7.11 -27.31
C ASN A 544 -12.39 -5.71 -27.35
N TYR A 545 -12.14 -4.92 -26.32
CA TYR A 545 -12.53 -3.53 -26.19
C TYR A 545 -11.38 -2.63 -26.62
N HIS A 546 -11.72 -1.56 -27.30
CA HIS A 546 -10.83 -0.46 -27.65
C HIS A 546 -11.46 0.87 -27.30
N PHE A 547 -10.63 1.88 -27.05
CA PHE A 547 -11.13 3.25 -27.01
C PHE A 547 -11.58 3.70 -28.40
N THR A 548 -12.61 4.56 -28.44
CA THR A 548 -13.04 5.23 -29.67
C THR A 548 -12.03 6.29 -30.09
N ASP A 549 -11.81 6.44 -31.40
CA ASP A 549 -10.93 7.46 -31.97
C ASP A 549 -11.81 8.49 -32.72
N PRO A 550 -11.99 9.72 -32.20
CA PRO A 550 -12.87 10.73 -32.79
C PRO A 550 -12.50 11.10 -34.24
N THR A 551 -11.24 10.88 -34.64
CA THR A 551 -10.75 11.24 -35.98
C THR A 551 -11.06 10.18 -37.02
N LYS A 552 -11.10 8.90 -36.61
CA LYS A 552 -11.36 7.75 -37.48
C LYS A 552 -12.82 7.30 -37.43
N ASP A 553 -13.39 7.28 -36.23
CA ASP A 553 -14.75 6.84 -35.96
C ASP A 553 -15.71 8.03 -36.11
N LYS A 554 -16.01 8.40 -37.37
CA LYS A 554 -16.96 9.49 -37.70
C LYS A 554 -18.42 9.22 -37.25
N THR A 555 -18.68 8.06 -36.66
CA THR A 555 -19.99 7.58 -36.23
C THR A 555 -20.04 7.47 -34.71
N HIS A 556 -20.89 8.31 -34.11
CA HIS A 556 -21.27 8.38 -32.69
C HIS A 556 -20.25 9.01 -31.72
N LEU A 557 -20.33 10.34 -31.59
CA LEU A 557 -19.72 11.16 -30.51
C LEU A 557 -20.15 10.77 -29.07
N GLN A 558 -20.94 9.70 -28.88
CA GLN A 558 -21.50 9.28 -27.58
C GLN A 558 -20.87 7.99 -27.03
N ALA A 559 -20.12 7.23 -27.83
CA ALA A 559 -19.52 5.97 -27.41
C ALA A 559 -18.08 6.17 -26.90
N TRP A 560 -17.76 5.60 -25.73
CA TRP A 560 -16.42 5.65 -25.12
C TRP A 560 -15.55 4.47 -25.54
N TRP A 561 -16.20 3.37 -25.87
CA TRP A 561 -15.56 2.12 -26.27
C TRP A 561 -16.02 1.71 -27.66
N ARG A 562 -15.27 0.79 -28.27
CA ARG A 562 -15.69 -0.04 -29.39
C ARG A 562 -15.31 -1.47 -29.02
N ARG A 563 -16.16 -2.45 -29.32
CA ARG A 563 -15.90 -3.85 -28.97
C ARG A 563 -15.99 -4.76 -30.19
N GLN A 564 -15.10 -5.73 -30.27
CA GLN A 564 -15.09 -6.77 -31.29
C GLN A 564 -15.24 -8.13 -30.63
N TYR A 565 -16.18 -8.94 -31.11
CA TYR A 565 -16.34 -10.31 -30.62
C TYR A 565 -15.12 -11.15 -31.01
N LYS A 566 -14.54 -11.87 -30.05
CA LYS A 566 -13.38 -12.74 -30.28
C LYS A 566 -13.79 -14.20 -30.33
N ARG A 567 -14.41 -14.71 -29.25
CA ARG A 567 -14.79 -16.12 -29.11
C ARG A 567 -15.76 -16.33 -27.95
N GLU A 568 -16.34 -17.51 -27.89
CA GLU A 568 -17.06 -17.98 -26.71
C GLU A 568 -16.02 -18.34 -25.64
N PHE A 569 -16.24 -17.86 -24.41
CA PHE A 569 -15.34 -18.09 -23.26
C PHE A 569 -15.84 -19.24 -22.39
N PHE A 570 -17.16 -19.35 -22.24
CA PHE A 570 -17.79 -20.43 -21.49
C PHE A 570 -19.10 -20.83 -22.16
N PRO A 571 -19.35 -22.13 -22.36
CA PRO A 571 -20.53 -22.61 -23.07
C PRO A 571 -21.82 -22.27 -22.34
N ILE A 572 -22.94 -22.42 -23.04
CA ILE A 572 -24.28 -22.31 -22.46
C ILE A 572 -24.47 -23.42 -21.42
N VAL A 573 -24.76 -23.03 -20.18
CA VAL A 573 -25.03 -23.95 -19.08
C VAL A 573 -26.33 -23.61 -18.34
N ASN A 574 -26.95 -24.62 -17.75
CA ASN A 574 -28.04 -24.50 -16.78
C ASN A 574 -27.68 -25.24 -15.48
N LEU A 575 -28.53 -25.15 -14.45
CA LEU A 575 -28.28 -25.81 -13.15
C LEU A 575 -28.20 -27.34 -13.24
N ASP A 576 -28.86 -27.92 -14.25
CA ASP A 576 -28.95 -29.37 -14.40
C ASP A 576 -27.90 -29.96 -15.34
N ASP A 577 -27.07 -29.11 -15.95
CA ASP A 577 -26.12 -29.47 -16.98
C ASP A 577 -25.06 -30.43 -16.43
N PRO A 578 -24.84 -31.59 -17.07
CA PRO A 578 -23.79 -32.53 -16.66
C PRO A 578 -22.39 -31.91 -16.69
N THR A 579 -22.13 -30.94 -17.57
CA THR A 579 -20.82 -30.27 -17.65
C THR A 579 -20.54 -29.43 -16.41
N LEU A 580 -21.51 -28.62 -15.99
CA LEU A 580 -21.44 -27.81 -14.78
C LEU A 580 -21.33 -28.70 -13.53
N LYS A 581 -22.14 -29.77 -13.45
CA LYS A 581 -22.09 -30.72 -12.33
C LYS A 581 -20.74 -31.43 -12.24
N LYS A 582 -20.17 -31.87 -13.37
CA LYS A 582 -18.84 -32.52 -13.39
C LYS A 582 -17.74 -31.57 -12.90
N LEU A 583 -17.74 -30.32 -13.36
CA LEU A 583 -16.78 -29.32 -12.89
C LEU A 583 -16.94 -29.08 -11.39
N LEU A 584 -18.18 -28.90 -10.91
CA LEU A 584 -18.45 -28.73 -9.49
C LEU A 584 -18.05 -29.95 -8.65
N GLU A 585 -18.33 -31.17 -9.12
CA GLU A 585 -17.94 -32.41 -8.44
C GLU A 585 -16.42 -32.51 -8.32
N GLU A 586 -15.67 -32.20 -9.38
CA GLU A 586 -14.21 -32.15 -9.36
C GLU A 586 -13.69 -31.19 -8.28
N PHE A 587 -14.37 -30.05 -8.08
CA PHE A 587 -14.05 -29.11 -7.00
C PHE A 587 -14.53 -29.57 -5.61
N THR A 588 -15.61 -30.38 -5.54
CA THR A 588 -16.27 -30.76 -4.28
C THR A 588 -15.77 -32.08 -3.70
N ILE A 589 -14.67 -32.69 -4.18
CA ILE A 589 -14.16 -33.98 -3.65
C ILE A 589 -13.59 -33.83 -2.21
N LYS A 590 -14.54 -33.94 -1.28
CA LYS A 590 -14.61 -34.52 0.08
C LYS A 590 -15.37 -33.59 1.03
N PRO A 591 -16.71 -33.55 1.00
CA PRO A 591 -17.48 -32.93 2.09
C PRO A 591 -17.21 -33.72 3.38
N VAL A 592 -16.52 -33.09 4.33
CA VAL A 592 -16.44 -33.62 5.70
C VAL A 592 -17.70 -33.19 6.43
N THR A 593 -18.49 -34.16 6.87
CA THR A 593 -19.46 -34.00 7.94
C THR A 593 -18.71 -33.67 9.23
N CYS A 594 -18.96 -32.51 9.85
CA CYS A 594 -18.55 -32.29 11.23
C CYS A 594 -19.59 -31.55 12.08
N ILE A 595 -20.07 -32.30 13.08
CA ILE A 595 -20.23 -31.97 14.50
C ILE A 595 -21.20 -30.83 14.83
N GLY A 596 -22.43 -31.24 15.17
CA GLY A 596 -23.19 -30.82 16.34
C GLY A 596 -23.45 -29.32 16.52
N LYS A 597 -24.68 -28.91 16.24
CA LYS A 597 -25.29 -27.67 16.77
C LYS A 597 -25.18 -27.67 18.31
N GLY A 598 -24.13 -27.06 18.83
CA GLY A 598 -23.96 -26.79 20.26
C GLY A 598 -24.70 -25.50 20.64
N ASN A 599 -25.64 -25.60 21.58
CA ASN A 599 -26.57 -24.56 22.05
C ASN A 599 -25.95 -23.31 22.72
N ARG A 600 -24.86 -22.72 22.21
CA ARG A 600 -24.27 -21.46 22.75
C ARG A 600 -24.20 -20.29 21.75
N VAL A 601 -24.84 -20.38 20.58
CA VAL A 601 -24.61 -19.46 19.44
C VAL A 601 -25.55 -18.23 19.39
N LEU A 602 -26.53 -18.12 20.28
CA LEU A 602 -27.63 -17.16 20.12
C LEU A 602 -27.29 -15.67 20.31
N MET A 603 -26.22 -15.32 21.05
CA MET A 603 -25.90 -13.90 21.32
C MET A 603 -25.01 -13.24 20.27
N ILE A 604 -24.26 -14.02 19.48
CA ILE A 604 -23.40 -13.48 18.42
C ILE A 604 -24.23 -13.30 17.14
N ASP A 605 -25.06 -14.29 16.75
CA ASP A 605 -25.88 -14.22 15.53
C ASP A 605 -26.80 -12.97 15.47
N LEU A 606 -27.37 -12.55 16.60
CA LEU A 606 -28.36 -11.46 16.63
C LEU A 606 -27.79 -10.06 16.32
N LYS A 607 -26.51 -9.81 16.60
CA LYS A 607 -25.85 -8.52 16.28
C LYS A 607 -25.23 -8.50 14.88
N HIS A 608 -25.00 -9.68 14.29
CA HIS A 608 -24.28 -9.82 13.01
C HIS A 608 -25.20 -9.58 11.80
N HIS A 609 -26.49 -9.95 11.89
CA HIS A 609 -27.49 -9.55 10.90
C HIS A 609 -27.65 -8.03 10.81
N LEU A 610 -27.57 -7.32 11.93
CA LEU A 610 -27.81 -5.88 11.98
C LEU A 610 -26.79 -5.08 11.15
N ILE A 611 -25.49 -5.41 11.26
CA ILE A 611 -24.43 -4.75 10.47
C ILE A 611 -24.57 -5.10 8.99
N ARG A 612 -24.88 -6.37 8.69
CA ARG A 612 -25.07 -6.84 7.32
C ARG A 612 -26.22 -6.12 6.64
N ASP A 613 -27.34 -5.94 7.33
CA ASP A 613 -28.53 -5.26 6.80
C ASP A 613 -28.32 -3.75 6.60
N HIS A 614 -27.44 -3.10 7.39
CA HIS A 614 -27.08 -1.69 7.18
C HIS A 614 -26.09 -1.48 6.03
N VAL A 615 -25.33 -2.51 5.64
CA VAL A 615 -24.34 -2.44 4.56
C VAL A 615 -24.91 -2.94 3.23
N LYS A 616 -25.98 -3.75 3.25
CA LYS A 616 -26.72 -4.18 2.05
C LYS A 616 -27.24 -2.96 1.29
N GLY A 617 -26.88 -2.86 0.01
CA GLY A 617 -27.32 -1.78 -0.90
C GLY A 617 -26.36 -0.62 -1.06
N LEU A 618 -25.28 -0.54 -0.27
CA LEU A 618 -24.21 0.45 -0.48
C LEU A 618 -23.14 -0.12 -1.40
N SER A 619 -22.82 0.60 -2.48
CA SER A 619 -21.69 0.23 -3.32
C SER A 619 -20.40 0.32 -2.50
N GLY A 620 -19.49 -0.64 -2.74
CA GLY A 620 -18.20 -0.68 -2.08
C GLY A 620 -17.45 0.65 -2.19
N SER A 621 -17.46 1.29 -3.36
CA SER A 621 -16.79 2.58 -3.57
C SER A 621 -17.35 3.72 -2.71
N LEU A 622 -18.68 3.78 -2.51
CA LEU A 622 -19.32 4.86 -1.77
C LEU A 622 -19.06 4.77 -0.26
N LEU A 623 -19.21 3.58 0.32
CA LEU A 623 -18.93 3.32 1.74
C LEU A 623 -17.50 3.69 2.11
N LEU A 624 -16.62 3.51 1.14
CA LEU A 624 -15.20 3.65 1.32
C LEU A 624 -14.72 5.10 1.15
N SER A 625 -15.29 5.80 0.17
CA SER A 625 -15.10 7.25 -0.01
C SER A 625 -15.64 8.05 1.18
N THR A 626 -16.78 7.66 1.74
CA THR A 626 -17.35 8.29 2.94
C THR A 626 -16.48 8.05 4.18
N LEU A 627 -15.93 6.85 4.36
CA LEU A 627 -14.97 6.58 5.44
C LEU A 627 -13.71 7.46 5.32
N LEU A 628 -13.14 7.61 4.12
CA LEU A 628 -11.98 8.49 3.94
C LEU A 628 -12.33 9.96 4.18
N ALA A 629 -13.48 10.41 3.69
CA ALA A 629 -13.93 11.78 3.89
C ALA A 629 -14.14 12.09 5.38
N THR A 630 -14.72 11.15 6.16
CA THR A 630 -14.89 11.32 7.61
C THR A 630 -13.55 11.35 8.33
N LEU A 631 -12.60 10.47 8.01
CA LEU A 631 -11.26 10.50 8.59
C LEU A 631 -10.51 11.79 8.26
N ALA A 632 -10.55 12.22 7.00
CA ALA A 632 -9.97 13.49 6.56
C ALA A 632 -10.62 14.68 7.30
N GLY A 633 -11.93 14.66 7.46
CA GLY A 633 -12.69 15.64 8.25
C GLY A 633 -12.24 15.68 9.71
N ILE A 634 -12.09 14.53 10.36
CA ILE A 634 -11.58 14.43 11.75
C ILE A 634 -10.15 14.99 11.85
N PHE A 635 -9.27 14.68 10.89
CA PHE A 635 -7.90 15.20 10.87
C PHE A 635 -7.86 16.72 10.65
N LEU A 636 -8.69 17.24 9.73
CA LEU A 636 -8.84 18.68 9.52
C LEU A 636 -9.37 19.37 10.77
N LEU A 637 -10.38 18.78 11.43
CA LEU A 637 -10.92 19.30 12.68
C LEU A 637 -9.84 19.34 13.76
N LYS A 638 -9.08 18.24 13.96
CA LYS A 638 -7.94 18.20 14.89
C LYS A 638 -6.88 19.25 14.56
N ALA A 639 -6.56 19.45 13.28
CA ALA A 639 -5.60 20.45 12.83
C ALA A 639 -6.10 21.87 13.15
N VAL A 640 -7.35 22.19 12.82
CA VAL A 640 -7.98 23.48 13.11
C VAL A 640 -8.06 23.72 14.62
N PHE A 641 -8.50 22.74 15.42
CA PHE A 641 -8.50 22.86 16.88
C PHE A 641 -7.10 23.07 17.46
N SER A 642 -6.07 22.40 16.93
CA SER A 642 -4.69 22.61 17.36
C SER A 642 -4.14 23.99 17.01
N TRP A 643 -4.63 24.57 15.91
CA TRP A 643 -4.27 25.91 15.44
C TRP A 643 -5.00 27.00 16.25
N VAL A 644 -6.29 26.80 16.53
CA VAL A 644 -7.15 27.74 17.28
C VAL A 644 -6.84 27.75 18.78
N LEU A 645 -6.62 26.58 19.40
CA LEU A 645 -6.33 26.48 20.83
C LEU A 645 -4.88 26.80 21.19
N GLY A 646 -4.02 27.12 20.21
CA GLY A 646 -2.60 27.32 20.41
C GLY A 646 -1.94 26.06 20.98
N GLY A 647 -1.57 25.13 20.09
CA GLY A 647 -0.98 23.84 20.47
C GLY A 647 0.08 23.94 21.57
N PRO A 648 0.18 22.93 22.46
CA PRO A 648 1.06 22.98 23.61
C PRO A 648 2.49 23.26 23.15
N LYS A 649 3.05 24.41 23.58
CA LYS A 649 4.46 24.71 23.35
C LYS A 649 5.27 23.50 23.85
N PRO A 650 6.12 22.87 23.01
CA PRO A 650 7.03 21.86 23.51
C PRO A 650 7.86 22.53 24.61
N ARG A 651 7.79 21.97 25.83
CA ARG A 651 8.64 22.42 26.93
C ARG A 651 10.09 22.34 26.43
N PRO A 652 10.88 23.41 26.48
CA PRO A 652 12.30 23.29 26.19
C PRO A 652 12.86 22.25 27.16
N ALA A 653 13.59 21.28 26.63
CA ALA A 653 14.41 20.39 27.45
C ALA A 653 15.17 21.27 28.43
N SER A 654 14.94 21.08 29.73
CA SER A 654 15.61 21.84 30.78
C SER A 654 17.10 21.73 30.54
N ALA A 655 17.73 22.89 30.32
CA ALA A 655 19.16 23.03 30.33
C ALA A 655 19.66 22.82 31.78
N ASP A 656 19.74 21.55 32.21
CA ASP A 656 20.52 21.18 33.40
C ASP A 656 22.00 21.12 33.01
N HIS A 657 22.58 22.30 32.82
CA HIS A 657 24.00 22.53 32.97
C HIS A 657 24.19 23.94 33.56
N LYS A 658 24.01 24.06 34.89
CA LYS A 658 24.77 25.03 35.67
C LYS A 658 25.92 24.29 36.35
N THR A 659 27.10 24.48 35.77
CA THR A 659 28.42 24.21 36.36
C THR A 659 28.50 24.82 37.76
N ARG A 660 28.57 23.97 38.80
CA ARG A 660 29.03 24.39 40.13
C ARG A 660 30.55 24.56 40.07
N LYS A 661 31.04 25.78 40.30
CA LYS A 661 32.44 26.03 40.72
C LYS A 661 32.62 25.52 42.16
N PRO A 662 33.80 25.01 42.55
CA PRO A 662 34.06 24.57 43.90
C PRO A 662 34.28 25.79 44.82
N LYS A 663 33.75 25.72 46.05
CA LYS A 663 34.05 26.64 47.15
C LYS A 663 34.62 25.78 48.28
N GLU A 664 35.86 26.09 48.68
CA GLU A 664 36.52 25.55 49.87
C GLU A 664 35.83 26.03 51.17
N PRO A 665 36.06 25.34 52.30
CA PRO A 665 35.22 25.44 53.49
C PRO A 665 35.74 26.47 54.50
N SER A 666 34.81 27.11 55.22
CA SER A 666 35.09 27.72 56.52
C SER A 666 33.94 27.41 57.48
N GLU A 667 34.23 26.48 58.37
CA GLU A 667 33.87 26.36 59.80
C GLU A 667 32.56 26.93 60.37
N THR A 668 31.85 26.00 61.04
CA THR A 668 31.14 26.07 62.34
C THR A 668 30.08 27.15 62.61
N ALA A 669 28.83 26.71 62.83
CA ALA A 669 28.26 26.56 64.19
C ALA A 669 26.78 26.14 64.15
N GLU A 670 26.56 24.95 64.69
CA GLU A 670 25.42 24.41 65.46
C GLU A 670 24.04 25.09 65.56
N LYS A 671 23.04 24.18 65.53
CA LYS A 671 21.84 24.08 66.41
C LYS A 671 20.67 25.05 66.18
N SER A 672 19.54 24.50 65.71
CA SER A 672 18.54 23.88 66.60
C SER A 672 17.29 23.44 65.82
N GLN A 673 16.79 22.26 66.19
CA GLN A 673 15.61 21.60 65.66
C GLN A 673 14.30 22.16 66.23
N ALA A 674 13.29 22.17 65.35
CA ALA A 674 11.91 21.72 65.56
C ALA A 674 11.17 21.97 66.89
N ALA A 675 10.00 22.62 66.78
CA ALA A 675 8.76 22.14 67.41
C ALA A 675 7.53 22.82 66.76
N ALA A 676 6.57 22.00 66.34
CA ALA A 676 5.19 22.40 66.02
C ALA A 676 4.33 22.28 67.32
N PRO A 677 2.98 22.37 67.29
CA PRO A 677 2.06 23.25 66.54
C PRO A 677 1.01 23.91 67.48
N SER A 678 0.11 24.71 66.90
CA SER A 678 -1.35 24.67 67.15
C SER A 678 -2.04 26.00 67.48
N ASN A 679 -3.25 26.07 66.93
CA ASN A 679 -4.48 26.65 67.45
C ASN A 679 -4.89 28.09 67.12
N ARG A 680 -6.05 28.12 66.43
CA ARG A 680 -7.26 28.89 66.73
C ARG A 680 -7.14 30.42 66.84
N GLY A 681 -7.59 31.06 65.77
CA GLY A 681 -8.95 31.61 65.74
C GLY A 681 -9.13 33.05 66.22
N GLY A 682 -9.89 33.81 65.43
CA GLY A 682 -10.74 34.87 65.98
C GLY A 682 -10.58 36.28 65.39
N LYS A 683 -11.44 36.56 64.40
CA LYS A 683 -12.47 37.64 64.39
C LYS A 683 -12.06 39.13 64.37
N LYS A 684 -12.93 39.86 63.63
CA LYS A 684 -13.34 41.28 63.69
C LYS A 684 -12.53 42.28 62.87
N ASP A 685 -13.16 42.88 61.84
CA ASP A 685 -13.99 44.13 61.87
C ASP A 685 -13.06 45.34 62.07
N SER A 686 -13.15 46.48 61.40
CA SER A 686 -14.01 47.08 60.38
C SER A 686 -13.44 48.49 60.11
N ASN A 687 -13.78 49.09 58.95
CA ASN A 687 -13.77 50.54 58.68
C ASN A 687 -12.41 51.29 58.76
N GLU A 688 -12.12 52.39 58.04
CA GLU A 688 -12.90 53.31 57.23
C GLU A 688 -11.95 54.13 56.33
N LYS A 689 -12.46 54.50 55.15
CA LYS A 689 -12.26 55.74 54.36
C LYS A 689 -11.03 56.63 54.62
N LYS A 690 -10.36 57.01 53.52
CA LYS A 690 -10.53 58.37 52.94
C LYS A 690 -9.89 58.51 51.55
N ASP A 691 -10.66 59.17 50.67
CA ASP A 691 -10.29 59.85 49.43
C ASP A 691 -9.06 60.76 49.60
N SER A 692 -8.34 61.29 48.63
CA SER A 692 -8.53 61.66 47.21
C SER A 692 -7.16 62.17 46.76
N ASP A 693 -6.75 62.01 45.50
CA ASP A 693 -6.73 63.14 44.54
C ASP A 693 -6.12 62.79 43.17
N ARG A 694 -6.78 63.38 42.16
CA ARG A 694 -6.37 63.82 40.82
C ARG A 694 -4.84 64.04 40.64
N SER A 695 -4.20 63.92 39.47
CA SER A 695 -4.59 64.14 38.07
C SER A 695 -3.34 63.94 37.16
N PRO A 696 -3.47 63.88 35.83
CA PRO A 696 -2.58 63.17 34.91
C PRO A 696 -1.77 64.09 33.98
N ARG A 697 -0.86 63.50 33.17
CA ARG A 697 -0.34 63.98 31.86
C ARG A 697 0.84 63.08 31.46
N LYS A 698 1.18 62.77 30.21
CA LYS A 698 0.66 63.00 28.85
C LYS A 698 1.66 62.22 27.94
N ARG A 699 1.14 61.57 26.90
CA ARG A 699 1.72 61.30 25.56
C ARG A 699 3.26 61.35 25.38
N LYS A 700 3.81 60.26 24.82
CA LYS A 700 3.93 60.08 23.36
C LYS A 700 3.95 58.61 23.00
#